data_AF-A0A849NM21-F1
#
_entry.id   AF-A0A849NM21-F1
#
_cell.length_a   1.000
_cell.length_b   1.000
_cell.length_c   1.000
_cell.angle_alpha   90.00
_cell.angle_beta   90.00
_cell.angle_gamma   90.00
#
_symmetry.space_group_name_H-M   'P 1'
#
loop_
_entity.id
_entity.type
_entity.pdbx_description
1 polymer ?
#
loop_
_entity_poly.entity_id
_entity_poly.type
_entity_poly.pdbx_seq_one_letter_code
_entity_poly.pdbx_strand_id
1 'polypeptide(L)'
;MFREGKVFNLFFLIIILFLFSIHNLTHAQNPPLFSEVMQTQMTGVYSSSAAWGDYDNDGDLDIVFTGQAAQPITKIYRNDGENIFTEMDNILLYGVQGGCVEWGDYDNDNDLDILLTGTRGTDKITKIYSNEGNDTFTEMTEFVLENVGSSSVDWGDYDNDGDLDILLGGSGDSATRITKIYRNDKADGFNELLNIDITQVKHCSVNWGDYDNDGDLDVIISGGNNDEAQVGISKVFRNDGDDVFTEQVSISLMGFTFSSAALGDYDCDGDLDFLLSGNDTFGNPSSRIYTNNGNNTFTELTTNILIGITSGSATWVDYDNDGDLDIFLTGLATNGISKFYKNQNNTFQEDYSLYYITPVDESSGDWADYDNDGDLDLLLIGEDDFNNRFTKIYRNNSVLPNTLPSVPTNLTANVSSSAVTLSWGKSTDAETPQDGLSYNLAIGSQPGAVDIVSPMSDRNTGFRKIVKIGNTNLNNSWTIKKLSPGLYYWSVQAIDNNFAGSEFAEESSFEIEDGIVPVELVSFTASLIKNSVHLEWETASELNNLGFEIERKNLGWEKIGFVKGEGNSTNPKNYKFSDENLIGHKIFYRLKQLDFDGSFEYSNITEVVLTPQKFRLFQNHPNPFNPTTKINYAIPSSVALSEVGLSHVKLTIYDILGNEIALLIDEQKSPGNYSVDFDASMLSSGMYIYRIQAGGFIDTKKMILLK
;
A
#
# COMPACT_ATOMS: atom_id res chain seq x y z
N MET A 1 14.64 50.11 -79.40
CA MET A 1 13.89 50.28 -78.14
C MET A 1 13.29 48.96 -77.59
N PHE A 2 13.85 47.78 -77.91
CA PHE A 2 13.35 46.48 -77.43
C PHE A 2 14.44 45.53 -76.91
N ARG A 3 15.65 46.04 -76.60
CA ARG A 3 16.76 45.23 -76.05
C ARG A 3 17.21 45.61 -74.64
N GLU A 4 16.78 46.75 -74.10
CA GLU A 4 17.20 47.19 -72.75
C GLU A 4 16.26 46.71 -71.64
N GLY A 5 14.97 46.46 -71.92
CA GLY A 5 13.99 46.01 -70.92
C GLY A 5 14.11 44.55 -70.47
N LYS A 6 14.83 43.70 -71.22
CA LYS A 6 15.06 42.28 -70.84
C LYS A 6 16.27 42.09 -69.93
N VAL A 7 17.28 42.95 -70.03
CA VAL A 7 18.47 42.88 -69.19
C VAL A 7 18.19 43.42 -67.79
N PHE A 8 17.34 44.44 -67.67
CA PHE A 8 16.92 45.00 -66.38
C PHE A 8 16.06 44.03 -65.56
N ASN A 9 15.17 43.27 -66.20
CA ASN A 9 14.36 42.25 -65.52
C ASN A 9 15.17 41.03 -65.08
N LEU A 10 16.20 40.63 -65.84
CA LEU A 10 17.05 39.51 -65.45
C LEU A 10 17.97 39.89 -64.27
N PHE A 11 18.47 41.13 -64.23
CA PHE A 11 19.28 41.63 -63.12
C PHE A 11 18.48 41.80 -61.82
N PHE A 12 17.22 42.25 -61.93
CA PHE A 12 16.30 42.36 -60.78
C PHE A 12 15.88 40.98 -60.25
N LEU A 13 15.66 40.01 -61.15
CA LEU A 13 15.36 38.63 -60.77
C LEU A 13 16.57 37.93 -60.12
N ILE A 14 17.79 38.20 -60.59
CA ILE A 14 19.02 37.67 -59.98
C ILE A 14 19.26 38.30 -58.60
N ILE A 15 19.00 39.59 -58.41
CA ILE A 15 19.13 40.24 -57.08
C ILE A 15 18.05 39.73 -56.12
N ILE A 16 16.82 39.48 -56.57
CA ILE A 16 15.78 38.86 -55.74
C ILE A 16 16.12 37.41 -55.40
N LEU A 17 16.66 36.63 -56.35
CA LEU A 17 17.12 35.25 -56.09
C LEU A 17 18.36 35.20 -55.21
N PHE A 18 19.25 36.20 -55.29
CA PHE A 18 20.43 36.30 -54.42
C PHE A 18 20.05 36.82 -53.02
N LEU A 19 19.07 37.73 -52.90
CA LEU A 19 18.50 38.14 -51.61
C LEU A 19 17.67 37.01 -50.96
N PHE A 20 16.93 36.21 -51.73
CA PHE A 20 16.27 34.99 -51.24
C PHE A 20 17.29 33.92 -50.84
N SER A 21 18.39 33.78 -51.58
CA SER A 21 19.47 32.85 -51.24
C SER A 21 20.21 33.29 -49.98
N ILE A 22 20.41 34.59 -49.74
CA ILE A 22 21.05 35.09 -48.52
C ILE A 22 20.08 35.06 -47.33
N HIS A 23 18.77 35.24 -47.53
CA HIS A 23 17.76 35.03 -46.48
C HIS A 23 17.66 33.55 -46.06
N ASN A 24 17.82 32.62 -47.01
CA ASN A 24 17.84 31.18 -46.73
C ASN A 24 19.22 30.64 -46.30
N LEU A 25 20.27 31.45 -46.30
CA LEU A 25 21.61 31.08 -45.83
C LEU A 25 21.93 31.59 -44.41
N THR A 26 21.00 32.33 -43.79
CA THR A 26 21.10 32.79 -42.39
C THR A 26 19.97 32.31 -41.49
N HIS A 27 19.21 31.29 -41.92
CA HIS A 27 18.38 30.48 -41.03
C HIS A 27 18.97 29.07 -41.04
N ALA A 28 20.03 28.86 -40.27
CA ALA A 28 20.04 27.64 -39.49
C ALA A 28 18.78 27.75 -38.64
N GLN A 29 17.71 27.06 -39.04
CA GLN A 29 16.54 26.89 -38.19
C GLN A 29 17.10 26.34 -36.88
N ASN A 30 16.84 27.02 -35.76
CA ASN A 30 17.08 26.37 -34.48
C ASN A 30 16.34 25.02 -34.54
N PRO A 31 16.95 23.93 -34.05
CA PRO A 31 16.24 22.66 -33.96
C PRO A 31 14.92 22.87 -33.20
N PRO A 32 13.87 22.10 -33.52
CA PRO A 32 12.65 22.11 -32.72
C PRO A 32 13.01 21.77 -31.27
N LEU A 33 12.24 22.30 -30.30
CA LEU A 33 12.46 22.00 -28.88
C LEU A 33 12.43 20.48 -28.66
N PHE A 34 11.44 19.79 -29.23
CA PHE A 34 11.35 18.34 -29.18
C PHE A 34 11.66 17.69 -30.54
N SER A 35 12.40 16.58 -30.50
CA SER A 35 12.75 15.76 -31.65
C SER A 35 12.39 14.29 -31.41
N GLU A 36 11.63 13.67 -32.31
CA GLU A 36 11.29 12.24 -32.20
C GLU A 36 12.55 11.36 -32.30
N VAL A 37 12.71 10.44 -31.35
CA VAL A 37 13.80 9.45 -31.33
C VAL A 37 13.45 8.30 -32.27
N MET A 38 13.78 8.47 -33.56
CA MET A 38 13.36 7.57 -34.66
C MET A 38 13.91 6.13 -34.59
N GLN A 39 14.84 5.83 -33.68
CA GLN A 39 15.49 4.51 -33.57
C GLN A 39 14.75 3.54 -32.66
N THR A 40 13.72 3.99 -31.94
CA THR A 40 12.93 3.12 -31.06
C THR A 40 11.90 2.32 -31.86
N GLN A 41 11.99 0.99 -31.81
CA GLN A 41 10.96 0.10 -32.38
C GLN A 41 10.03 -0.40 -31.27
N MET A 42 9.39 0.53 -30.57
CA MET A 42 8.45 0.19 -29.51
C MET A 42 7.08 -0.19 -30.08
N THR A 43 6.42 -1.16 -29.44
CA THR A 43 5.07 -1.56 -29.85
C THR A 43 4.08 -0.46 -29.46
N GLY A 44 3.39 0.11 -30.46
CA GLY A 44 2.34 1.10 -30.22
C GLY A 44 1.11 0.52 -29.52
N VAL A 45 0.66 1.21 -28.47
CA VAL A 45 -0.53 0.85 -27.66
C VAL A 45 -1.39 2.08 -27.35
N TYR A 46 -2.59 1.83 -26.85
CA TYR A 46 -3.51 2.83 -26.30
C TYR A 46 -4.19 2.23 -25.06
N SER A 47 -4.99 3.01 -24.33
CA SER A 47 -5.53 2.62 -23.02
C SER A 47 -4.39 2.24 -22.07
N SER A 48 -3.39 3.11 -22.03
CA SER A 48 -2.04 2.83 -21.55
C SER A 48 -1.70 3.51 -20.23
N SER A 49 -0.64 3.02 -19.60
CA SER A 49 0.11 3.67 -18.52
C SER A 49 1.58 3.31 -18.71
N ALA A 50 2.47 4.23 -18.37
CA ALA A 50 3.92 4.04 -18.44
C ALA A 50 4.57 4.68 -17.23
N ALA A 51 5.77 4.19 -16.90
CA ALA A 51 6.62 4.75 -15.87
C ALA A 51 8.09 4.63 -16.31
N TRP A 52 8.83 5.74 -16.21
CA TRP A 52 10.28 5.75 -16.26
C TRP A 52 10.90 5.27 -14.94
N GLY A 53 11.94 4.44 -15.01
CA GLY A 53 12.74 4.07 -13.85
C GLY A 53 14.00 3.29 -14.18
N ASP A 54 15.06 3.48 -13.41
CA ASP A 54 16.33 2.74 -13.53
C ASP A 54 16.20 1.42 -12.76
N TYR A 55 15.74 0.36 -13.45
CA TYR A 55 15.39 -0.91 -12.78
C TYR A 55 16.61 -1.82 -12.58
N ASP A 56 17.69 -1.63 -13.34
CA ASP A 56 18.90 -2.45 -13.27
C ASP A 56 20.12 -1.73 -12.65
N ASN A 57 19.91 -0.50 -12.17
CA ASN A 57 20.87 0.34 -11.46
C ASN A 57 22.11 0.69 -12.29
N ASP A 58 21.94 0.93 -13.58
CA ASP A 58 23.04 1.31 -14.48
C ASP A 58 23.17 2.83 -14.70
N GLY A 59 22.19 3.61 -14.21
CA GLY A 59 22.15 5.06 -14.29
C GLY A 59 21.52 5.61 -15.56
N ASP A 60 20.93 4.77 -16.40
CA ASP A 60 20.08 5.14 -17.52
C ASP A 60 18.61 4.78 -17.20
N LEU A 61 17.68 5.72 -17.32
CA LEU A 61 16.27 5.45 -17.01
C LEU A 61 15.64 4.53 -18.07
N ASP A 62 14.98 3.47 -17.62
CA ASP A 62 14.27 2.50 -18.44
C ASP A 62 12.76 2.77 -18.47
N ILE A 63 12.04 2.02 -19.29
CA ILE A 63 10.59 2.17 -19.44
C ILE A 63 9.89 0.85 -19.13
N VAL A 64 8.86 0.93 -18.28
CA VAL A 64 7.77 -0.06 -18.29
C VAL A 64 6.50 0.60 -18.81
N PHE A 65 5.75 -0.10 -19.67
CA PHE A 65 4.42 0.35 -20.05
C PHE A 65 3.44 -0.80 -20.25
N THR A 66 2.16 -0.46 -20.16
CA THR A 66 1.01 -1.34 -20.39
C THR A 66 0.05 -0.73 -21.40
N GLY A 67 -0.75 -1.55 -22.07
CA GLY A 67 -1.79 -1.07 -22.97
C GLY A 67 -2.26 -2.09 -24.02
N GLN A 68 -3.17 -1.64 -24.86
CA GLN A 68 -3.82 -2.45 -25.87
C GLN A 68 -3.11 -2.37 -27.23
N ALA A 69 -2.42 -3.46 -27.58
CA ALA A 69 -1.94 -3.70 -28.94
C ALA A 69 -2.97 -4.57 -29.71
N ALA A 70 -2.52 -5.57 -30.45
CA ALA A 70 -3.40 -6.62 -30.97
C ALA A 70 -4.07 -7.43 -29.84
N GLN A 71 -3.43 -7.47 -28.67
CA GLN A 71 -3.90 -7.97 -27.38
C GLN A 71 -3.34 -7.04 -26.29
N PRO A 72 -3.88 -7.06 -25.06
CA PRO A 72 -3.26 -6.35 -23.93
C PRO A 72 -1.81 -6.83 -23.72
N ILE A 73 -0.88 -5.90 -23.54
CA ILE A 73 0.55 -6.16 -23.30
C ILE A 73 1.07 -5.33 -22.13
N THR A 74 2.13 -5.82 -21.50
CA THR A 74 2.96 -5.09 -20.55
C THR A 74 4.40 -5.40 -20.92
N LYS A 75 5.23 -4.38 -21.11
CA LYS A 75 6.57 -4.51 -21.67
C LYS A 75 7.56 -3.62 -20.91
N ILE A 76 8.78 -4.13 -20.76
CA ILE A 76 9.94 -3.37 -20.28
C ILE A 76 10.88 -3.16 -21.46
N TYR A 77 11.37 -1.93 -21.60
CA TYR A 77 12.42 -1.55 -22.53
C TYR A 77 13.58 -0.99 -21.72
N ARG A 78 14.72 -1.69 -21.74
CA ARG A 78 15.94 -1.19 -21.13
C ARG A 78 16.61 -0.15 -22.01
N ASN A 79 17.06 0.95 -21.45
CA ASN A 79 17.83 1.99 -22.10
C ASN A 79 19.32 1.60 -22.10
N ASP A 80 19.83 1.09 -23.21
CA ASP A 80 21.27 0.74 -23.33
C ASP A 80 22.14 1.97 -23.70
N GLY A 81 21.62 3.18 -23.48
CA GLY A 81 22.24 4.45 -23.84
C GLY A 81 22.25 4.75 -25.34
N GLU A 82 22.77 5.92 -25.72
CA GLU A 82 22.89 6.39 -27.11
C GLU A 82 21.58 6.30 -27.94
N ASN A 83 20.41 6.47 -27.29
CA ASN A 83 19.06 6.31 -27.88
C ASN A 83 18.67 4.86 -28.25
N ILE A 84 19.30 3.86 -27.65
CA ILE A 84 19.04 2.46 -27.92
C ILE A 84 18.16 1.90 -26.79
N PHE A 85 16.96 1.46 -27.15
CA PHE A 85 16.03 0.83 -26.21
C PHE A 85 15.81 -0.64 -26.60
N THR A 86 16.19 -1.56 -25.72
CA THR A 86 16.08 -3.01 -25.93
C THR A 86 14.85 -3.57 -25.21
N GLU A 87 13.96 -4.23 -25.96
CA GLU A 87 12.81 -4.91 -25.39
C GLU A 87 13.24 -6.16 -24.59
N MET A 88 12.83 -6.23 -23.32
CA MET A 88 13.21 -7.32 -22.41
C MET A 88 12.22 -8.50 -22.52
N ASP A 89 12.29 -9.23 -23.64
CA ASP A 89 11.39 -10.36 -23.96
C ASP A 89 11.47 -11.55 -22.99
N ASN A 90 12.54 -11.66 -22.20
CA ASN A 90 12.71 -12.68 -21.17
C ASN A 90 11.89 -12.40 -19.91
N ILE A 91 11.48 -11.14 -19.69
CA ILE A 91 10.68 -10.75 -18.52
C ILE A 91 9.20 -10.94 -18.85
N LEU A 92 8.55 -11.83 -18.10
CA LEU A 92 7.19 -12.28 -18.39
C LEU A 92 6.19 -11.60 -17.46
N LEU A 93 5.69 -10.45 -17.88
CA LEU A 93 4.62 -9.74 -17.18
C LEU A 93 3.24 -10.08 -17.76
N TYR A 94 2.20 -10.02 -16.94
CA TYR A 94 0.83 -10.09 -17.42
C TYR A 94 0.51 -8.88 -18.31
N GLY A 95 0.16 -9.14 -19.57
CA GLY A 95 -0.32 -8.08 -20.46
C GLY A 95 -1.70 -7.57 -20.05
N VAL A 96 -1.81 -6.26 -19.80
CA VAL A 96 -3.05 -5.59 -19.37
C VAL A 96 -3.31 -4.33 -20.20
N GLN A 97 -4.51 -3.76 -20.07
CA GLN A 97 -4.91 -2.49 -20.65
C GLN A 97 -5.84 -1.76 -19.65
N GLY A 98 -5.98 -0.45 -19.82
CA GLY A 98 -6.87 0.38 -19.00
C GLY A 98 -6.58 0.21 -17.52
N GLY A 99 -5.31 0.27 -17.14
CA GLY A 99 -4.85 0.15 -15.77
C GLY A 99 -3.64 1.03 -15.56
N CYS A 100 -2.83 0.70 -14.57
CA CYS A 100 -1.69 1.51 -14.15
C CYS A 100 -0.49 0.59 -13.87
N VAL A 101 0.71 1.07 -14.20
CA VAL A 101 2.00 0.45 -13.86
C VAL A 101 2.89 1.47 -13.20
N GLU A 102 3.53 1.11 -12.09
CA GLU A 102 4.34 1.99 -11.25
C GLU A 102 5.58 1.25 -10.72
N TRP A 103 6.70 1.98 -10.65
CA TRP A 103 7.92 1.53 -9.98
C TRP A 103 7.88 1.87 -8.49
N GLY A 104 8.43 1.01 -7.65
CA GLY A 104 8.66 1.28 -6.23
C GLY A 104 9.53 0.20 -5.60
N ASP A 105 10.37 0.57 -4.64
CA ASP A 105 11.20 -0.38 -3.87
C ASP A 105 10.42 -0.77 -2.60
N TYR A 106 9.57 -1.79 -2.70
CA TYR A 106 8.59 -2.08 -1.63
C TYR A 106 9.19 -2.88 -0.48
N ASP A 107 10.28 -3.61 -0.70
CA ASP A 107 10.96 -4.41 0.32
C ASP A 107 12.29 -3.80 0.81
N ASN A 108 12.57 -2.56 0.37
CA ASN A 108 13.71 -1.75 0.78
C ASN A 108 15.07 -2.43 0.47
N ASP A 109 15.14 -3.15 -0.66
CA ASP A 109 16.34 -3.86 -1.10
C ASP A 109 17.19 -3.08 -2.11
N ASN A 110 16.73 -1.86 -2.47
CA ASN A 110 17.33 -0.92 -3.41
C ASN A 110 17.15 -1.30 -4.90
N ASP A 111 16.36 -2.32 -5.24
CA ASP A 111 15.94 -2.62 -6.60
C ASP A 111 14.49 -2.14 -6.82
N LEU A 112 14.18 -1.62 -8.01
CA LEU A 112 12.82 -1.14 -8.30
C LEU A 112 11.90 -2.32 -8.66
N ASP A 113 10.79 -2.45 -7.94
CA ASP A 113 9.73 -3.43 -8.16
C ASP A 113 8.55 -2.83 -8.93
N ILE A 114 7.66 -3.69 -9.42
CA ILE A 114 6.52 -3.28 -10.25
C ILE A 114 5.20 -3.53 -9.53
N LEU A 115 4.37 -2.50 -9.40
CA LEU A 115 2.94 -2.62 -9.14
C LEU A 115 2.17 -2.50 -10.46
N LEU A 116 1.36 -3.51 -10.78
CA LEU A 116 0.64 -3.61 -12.04
C LEU A 116 -0.86 -3.83 -11.80
N THR A 117 -1.69 -2.97 -12.38
CA THR A 117 -3.14 -3.15 -12.44
C THR A 117 -3.68 -3.09 -13.86
N GLY A 118 -4.86 -3.66 -14.10
CA GLY A 118 -5.57 -3.48 -15.36
C GLY A 118 -6.46 -4.65 -15.76
N THR A 119 -6.88 -4.66 -17.02
CA THR A 119 -7.78 -5.70 -17.54
C THR A 119 -7.10 -6.54 -18.61
N ARG A 120 -7.32 -7.85 -18.57
CA ARG A 120 -6.99 -8.80 -19.64
C ARG A 120 -8.24 -9.55 -20.08
N GLY A 121 -8.82 -9.14 -21.20
CA GLY A 121 -10.12 -9.65 -21.63
C GLY A 121 -11.23 -9.21 -20.67
N THR A 122 -11.82 -10.13 -19.92
CA THR A 122 -12.78 -9.80 -18.85
C THR A 122 -12.13 -9.72 -17.48
N ASP A 123 -10.96 -10.34 -17.33
CA ASP A 123 -10.31 -10.54 -16.03
C ASP A 123 -9.64 -9.25 -15.58
N LYS A 124 -9.83 -8.92 -14.31
CA LYS A 124 -9.16 -7.82 -13.63
C LYS A 124 -7.89 -8.35 -13.00
N ILE A 125 -6.85 -7.53 -12.93
CA ILE A 125 -5.52 -7.94 -12.49
C ILE A 125 -4.97 -6.85 -11.58
N THR A 126 -4.45 -7.25 -10.42
CA THR A 126 -3.58 -6.48 -9.54
C THR A 126 -2.42 -7.39 -9.13
N LYS A 127 -1.18 -6.99 -9.40
CA LYS A 127 0.03 -7.80 -9.20
C LYS A 127 1.20 -6.96 -8.74
N ILE A 128 2.04 -7.55 -7.91
CA ILE A 128 3.36 -7.05 -7.57
C ILE A 128 4.39 -8.00 -8.18
N TYR A 129 5.43 -7.47 -8.79
CA TYR A 129 6.59 -8.24 -9.23
C TYR A 129 7.82 -7.70 -8.53
N SER A 130 8.46 -8.54 -7.71
CA SER A 130 9.73 -8.20 -7.07
C SER A 130 10.88 -8.35 -8.04
N ASN A 131 11.81 -7.40 -8.04
CA ASN A 131 13.01 -7.39 -8.86
C ASN A 131 14.15 -8.09 -8.10
N GLU A 132 14.58 -9.25 -8.61
CA GLU A 132 15.66 -10.04 -8.00
C GLU A 132 17.04 -9.68 -8.58
N GLY A 133 17.10 -8.57 -9.32
CA GLY A 133 18.22 -8.14 -10.14
C GLY A 133 18.47 -9.04 -11.36
N ASN A 134 19.45 -8.63 -12.18
CA ASN A 134 19.87 -9.36 -13.39
C ASN A 134 18.68 -9.70 -14.33
N ASP A 135 17.83 -8.72 -14.64
CA ASP A 135 16.67 -8.86 -15.52
C ASP A 135 15.68 -9.97 -15.09
N THR A 136 15.55 -10.21 -13.77
CA THR A 136 14.69 -11.25 -13.22
C THR A 136 13.63 -10.64 -12.31
N PHE A 137 12.36 -10.84 -12.67
CA PHE A 137 11.21 -10.43 -11.86
C PHE A 137 10.40 -11.65 -11.41
N THR A 138 10.06 -11.69 -10.12
CA THR A 138 9.23 -12.72 -9.49
C THR A 138 7.85 -12.18 -9.18
N GLU A 139 6.78 -12.81 -9.68
CA GLU A 139 5.41 -12.48 -9.26
C GLU A 139 5.21 -12.84 -7.78
N MET A 140 4.80 -11.87 -6.97
CA MET A 140 4.43 -12.10 -5.58
C MET A 140 3.02 -12.69 -5.52
N THR A 141 2.90 -13.92 -5.02
CA THR A 141 1.64 -14.72 -5.07
C THR A 141 1.03 -14.96 -3.70
N GLU A 142 1.77 -14.66 -2.64
CA GLU A 142 1.37 -14.73 -1.25
C GLU A 142 0.42 -13.58 -0.86
N PHE A 143 0.55 -12.43 -1.50
CA PHE A 143 -0.27 -11.24 -1.23
C PHE A 143 -1.58 -11.32 -2.01
N VAL A 144 -2.69 -11.10 -1.31
CA VAL A 144 -4.03 -11.11 -1.92
C VAL A 144 -4.52 -9.68 -2.03
N LEU A 145 -4.22 -9.07 -3.18
CA LEU A 145 -4.75 -7.76 -3.55
C LEU A 145 -6.06 -7.91 -4.33
N GLU A 146 -6.95 -6.94 -4.18
CA GLU A 146 -8.18 -6.89 -4.97
C GLU A 146 -7.85 -6.60 -6.42
N ASN A 147 -8.36 -7.43 -7.34
CA ASN A 147 -8.11 -7.27 -8.76
C ASN A 147 -8.97 -6.13 -9.34
N VAL A 148 -8.31 -5.13 -9.93
CA VAL A 148 -8.99 -3.96 -10.51
C VAL A 148 -8.57 -3.67 -11.95
N GLY A 149 -9.35 -2.82 -12.61
CA GLY A 149 -9.09 -2.29 -13.94
C GLY A 149 -9.89 -1.00 -14.14
N SER A 150 -9.64 -0.25 -15.20
CA SER A 150 -9.93 1.20 -15.25
C SER A 150 -9.50 1.86 -13.93
N SER A 151 -8.25 1.60 -13.56
CA SER A 151 -7.70 1.74 -12.22
C SER A 151 -6.54 2.72 -12.18
N SER A 152 -6.21 3.13 -10.96
CA SER A 152 -5.02 3.91 -10.60
C SER A 152 -4.47 3.33 -9.30
N VAL A 153 -3.15 3.35 -9.17
CA VAL A 153 -2.43 2.97 -7.96
C VAL A 153 -1.40 4.01 -7.62
N ASP A 154 -1.00 4.07 -6.36
CA ASP A 154 0.12 4.88 -5.91
C ASP A 154 0.84 4.22 -4.73
N TRP A 155 2.16 4.42 -4.67
CA TRP A 155 3.03 3.97 -3.59
C TRP A 155 3.26 5.12 -2.60
N GLY A 156 3.17 4.84 -1.30
CA GLY A 156 3.49 5.84 -0.29
C GLY A 156 3.52 5.24 1.11
N ASP A 157 4.40 5.74 1.98
CA ASP A 157 4.50 5.35 3.39
C ASP A 157 3.48 6.19 4.19
N TYR A 158 2.22 5.72 4.29
CA TYR A 158 1.16 6.55 4.87
C TYR A 158 1.21 6.56 6.40
N ASP A 159 1.77 5.53 7.03
CA ASP A 159 1.84 5.43 8.49
C ASP A 159 3.21 5.73 9.08
N ASN A 160 4.13 6.14 8.21
CA ASN A 160 5.44 6.67 8.53
C ASN A 160 6.36 5.63 9.18
N ASP A 161 6.28 4.35 8.81
CA ASP A 161 7.14 3.29 9.34
C ASP A 161 8.32 2.89 8.43
N GLY A 162 8.41 3.53 7.26
CA GLY A 162 9.50 3.41 6.30
C GLY A 162 9.24 2.42 5.17
N ASP A 163 8.05 1.82 5.12
CA ASP A 163 7.66 0.86 4.10
C ASP A 163 6.65 1.46 3.12
N LEU A 164 6.80 1.16 1.83
CA LEU A 164 5.85 1.63 0.84
C LEU A 164 4.52 0.85 0.94
N ASP A 165 3.44 1.58 1.17
CA ASP A 165 2.06 1.09 1.16
C ASP A 165 1.37 1.37 -0.17
N ILE A 166 0.22 0.71 -0.39
CA ILE A 166 -0.53 0.82 -1.64
C ILE A 166 -1.85 1.53 -1.43
N LEU A 167 -2.09 2.59 -2.20
CA LEU A 167 -3.42 3.11 -2.48
C LEU A 167 -3.92 2.53 -3.80
N LEU A 168 -5.09 1.90 -3.78
CA LEU A 168 -5.66 1.19 -4.93
C LEU A 168 -7.06 1.73 -5.23
N GLY A 169 -7.28 2.24 -6.45
CA GLY A 169 -8.59 2.66 -6.95
C GLY A 169 -8.95 1.98 -8.27
N GLY A 170 -10.23 1.62 -8.50
CA GLY A 170 -10.65 1.13 -9.81
C GLY A 170 -11.97 0.37 -9.87
N SER A 171 -12.18 -0.30 -11.01
CA SER A 171 -13.31 -1.19 -11.24
C SER A 171 -12.98 -2.62 -10.87
N GLY A 172 -13.72 -3.21 -9.97
CA GLY A 172 -13.64 -4.64 -9.63
C GLY A 172 -14.49 -5.53 -10.53
N ASP A 173 -14.72 -6.75 -10.03
CA ASP A 173 -15.63 -7.69 -10.66
C ASP A 173 -17.05 -7.14 -10.76
N SER A 174 -17.71 -7.41 -11.90
CA SER A 174 -19.03 -6.84 -12.22
C SER A 174 -19.07 -5.30 -12.23
N ALA A 175 -17.91 -4.65 -12.44
CA ALA A 175 -17.75 -3.19 -12.51
C ALA A 175 -18.12 -2.45 -11.21
N THR A 176 -17.96 -3.11 -10.06
CA THR A 176 -18.03 -2.46 -8.74
C THR A 176 -16.92 -1.44 -8.58
N ARG A 177 -17.14 -0.41 -7.77
CA ARG A 177 -16.12 0.58 -7.42
C ARG A 177 -15.27 0.08 -6.28
N ILE A 178 -13.97 0.33 -6.33
CA ILE A 178 -13.02 -0.07 -5.30
C ILE A 178 -12.12 1.13 -5.02
N THR A 179 -11.98 1.46 -3.75
CA THR A 179 -10.86 2.23 -3.22
C THR A 179 -10.42 1.49 -1.96
N LYS A 180 -9.15 1.11 -1.88
CA LYS A 180 -8.56 0.35 -0.76
C LYS A 180 -7.17 0.86 -0.46
N ILE A 181 -6.76 0.74 0.79
CA ILE A 181 -5.38 0.94 1.25
C ILE A 181 -4.86 -0.40 1.74
N TYR A 182 -3.63 -0.74 1.36
CA TYR A 182 -2.93 -1.92 1.85
C TYR A 182 -1.64 -1.48 2.53
N ARG A 183 -1.52 -1.75 3.83
CA ARG A 183 -0.29 -1.50 4.59
C ARG A 183 0.72 -2.61 4.37
N ASN A 184 1.98 -2.25 4.16
CA ASN A 184 3.11 -3.17 4.06
C ASN A 184 3.74 -3.43 5.43
N ASP A 185 3.41 -4.57 6.04
CA ASP A 185 3.97 -4.96 7.35
C ASP A 185 5.22 -5.87 7.21
N LYS A 186 6.04 -5.68 6.15
CA LYS A 186 7.20 -6.51 5.74
C LYS A 186 6.94 -8.02 5.80
N ALA A 187 7.26 -8.63 6.94
CA ALA A 187 7.19 -10.07 7.19
C ALA A 187 5.76 -10.62 7.11
N ASP A 188 4.77 -9.79 7.43
CA ASP A 188 3.35 -10.14 7.32
C ASP A 188 2.75 -9.73 5.96
N GLY A 189 3.53 -9.08 5.09
CA GLY A 189 3.14 -8.66 3.74
C GLY A 189 2.14 -7.51 3.71
N PHE A 190 1.44 -7.39 2.58
CA PHE A 190 0.40 -6.37 2.38
C PHE A 190 -0.94 -6.75 3.05
N ASN A 191 -1.38 -5.93 4.01
CA ASN A 191 -2.63 -6.09 4.75
C ASN A 191 -3.64 -5.00 4.39
N GLU A 192 -4.85 -5.40 3.95
CA GLU A 192 -5.94 -4.45 3.67
C GLU A 192 -6.41 -3.74 4.95
N LEU A 193 -6.47 -2.41 4.90
CA LEU A 193 -7.09 -1.60 5.95
C LEU A 193 -8.62 -1.75 5.90
N LEU A 194 -9.17 -2.39 6.93
CA LEU A 194 -10.60 -2.65 7.05
C LEU A 194 -11.32 -1.53 7.81
N ASN A 195 -12.53 -1.19 7.35
CA ASN A 195 -13.41 -0.18 7.97
C ASN A 195 -12.92 1.28 7.88
N ILE A 196 -12.07 1.59 6.92
CA ILE A 196 -11.79 2.98 6.53
C ILE A 196 -12.99 3.55 5.74
N ASP A 197 -13.38 4.79 6.03
CA ASP A 197 -14.50 5.47 5.36
C ASP A 197 -14.02 6.28 4.15
N ILE A 198 -13.23 5.63 3.27
CA ILE A 198 -12.80 6.24 2.00
C ILE A 198 -13.84 5.93 0.93
N THR A 199 -14.21 6.96 0.16
CA THR A 199 -15.20 6.80 -0.90
C THR A 199 -14.64 5.94 -2.03
N GLN A 200 -15.40 4.91 -2.42
CA GLN A 200 -15.02 4.01 -3.51
C GLN A 200 -15.26 4.63 -4.89
N VAL A 201 -14.25 4.60 -5.75
CA VAL A 201 -14.29 5.16 -7.12
C VAL A 201 -13.89 4.14 -8.19
N LYS A 202 -14.15 4.47 -9.47
CA LYS A 202 -13.67 3.73 -10.65
C LYS A 202 -13.46 4.69 -11.83
N HIS A 203 -12.74 4.27 -12.88
CA HIS A 203 -12.31 5.16 -13.96
C HIS A 203 -11.64 6.41 -13.34
N CYS A 204 -10.67 6.14 -12.48
CA CYS A 204 -10.25 7.06 -11.44
C CYS A 204 -8.75 7.33 -11.48
N SER A 205 -8.36 8.35 -10.73
CA SER A 205 -7.01 8.59 -10.27
C SER A 205 -7.03 8.64 -8.73
N VAL A 206 -6.03 8.03 -8.12
CA VAL A 206 -5.80 8.02 -6.66
C VAL A 206 -4.34 8.38 -6.43
N ASN A 207 -4.05 9.26 -5.48
CA ASN A 207 -2.69 9.72 -5.19
C ASN A 207 -2.52 9.93 -3.69
N TRP A 208 -1.32 9.63 -3.21
CA TRP A 208 -0.80 10.10 -1.93
C TRP A 208 -0.24 11.52 -2.07
N GLY A 209 -0.31 12.29 -0.99
CA GLY A 209 0.42 13.55 -0.87
C GLY A 209 0.08 14.26 0.43
N ASP A 210 1.08 14.84 1.08
CA ASP A 210 0.89 15.65 2.29
C ASP A 210 0.39 17.05 1.88
N TYR A 211 -0.93 17.23 1.80
CA TYR A 211 -1.50 18.48 1.26
C TYR A 211 -1.60 19.58 2.32
N ASP A 212 -1.56 19.23 3.62
CA ASP A 212 -1.63 20.20 4.71
C ASP A 212 -0.31 20.40 5.48
N ASN A 213 0.78 19.80 4.97
CA ASN A 213 2.15 19.95 5.45
C ASN A 213 2.31 19.52 6.91
N ASP A 214 1.60 18.45 7.32
CA ASP A 214 1.65 17.91 8.68
C ASP A 214 2.59 16.70 8.84
N GLY A 215 3.12 16.20 7.73
CA GLY A 215 4.09 15.11 7.66
C GLY A 215 3.47 13.72 7.63
N ASP A 216 2.14 13.58 7.51
CA ASP A 216 1.46 12.31 7.24
C ASP A 216 0.86 12.36 5.80
N LEU A 217 1.03 11.32 4.99
CA LEU A 217 0.51 11.34 3.61
C LEU A 217 -1.02 11.25 3.58
N ASP A 218 -1.67 12.15 2.83
CA ASP A 218 -3.11 12.21 2.66
C ASP A 218 -3.57 11.56 1.35
N VAL A 219 -4.89 11.35 1.22
CA VAL A 219 -5.49 10.69 0.04
C VAL A 219 -6.28 11.68 -0.80
N ILE A 220 -5.92 11.78 -2.09
CA ILE A 220 -6.69 12.49 -3.10
C ILE A 220 -7.27 11.45 -4.06
N ILE A 221 -8.60 11.46 -4.23
CA ILE A 221 -9.27 10.60 -5.21
C ILE A 221 -10.10 11.43 -6.19
N SER A 222 -10.13 11.00 -7.44
CA SER A 222 -11.06 11.50 -8.44
C SER A 222 -11.58 10.35 -9.29
N GLY A 223 -12.88 10.25 -9.54
CA GLY A 223 -13.45 9.18 -10.36
C GLY A 223 -14.97 9.03 -10.23
N GLY A 224 -15.52 8.01 -10.88
CA GLY A 224 -16.97 7.74 -10.85
C GLY A 224 -17.42 7.09 -9.54
N ASN A 225 -18.44 7.68 -8.90
CA ASN A 225 -18.97 7.18 -7.62
C ASN A 225 -20.32 6.46 -7.72
N ASN A 226 -20.88 6.33 -8.92
CA ASN A 226 -22.19 5.74 -9.14
C ASN A 226 -22.12 4.71 -10.28
N ASP A 227 -22.74 3.54 -10.06
CA ASP A 227 -22.72 2.44 -11.02
C ASP A 227 -23.70 2.63 -12.18
N GLU A 228 -24.73 3.47 -12.00
CA GLU A 228 -25.82 3.66 -12.96
C GLU A 228 -25.79 5.02 -13.69
N ALA A 229 -25.07 6.00 -13.15
CA ALA A 229 -24.87 7.31 -13.77
C ALA A 229 -23.38 7.68 -13.68
N GLN A 230 -22.79 8.16 -14.78
CA GLN A 230 -21.41 8.67 -14.81
C GLN A 230 -21.32 10.01 -14.07
N VAL A 231 -21.52 9.98 -12.75
CA VAL A 231 -21.33 11.13 -11.86
C VAL A 231 -19.92 11.00 -11.30
N GLY A 232 -19.07 11.95 -11.69
CA GLY A 232 -17.73 12.09 -11.16
C GLY A 232 -17.72 12.72 -9.77
N ILE A 233 -16.73 12.38 -8.97
CA ILE A 233 -16.36 13.06 -7.74
C ILE A 233 -14.87 13.33 -7.72
N SER A 234 -14.46 14.31 -6.92
CA SER A 234 -13.09 14.51 -6.50
C SER A 234 -13.14 14.85 -5.01
N LYS A 235 -12.32 14.18 -4.20
CA LYS A 235 -12.35 14.28 -2.73
C LYS A 235 -10.93 14.21 -2.17
N VAL A 236 -10.76 14.87 -1.03
CA VAL A 236 -9.53 14.86 -0.23
C VAL A 236 -9.87 14.23 1.13
N PHE A 237 -9.03 13.32 1.59
CA PHE A 237 -9.13 12.70 2.90
C PHE A 237 -7.82 12.93 3.63
N ARG A 238 -7.89 13.61 4.77
CA ARG A 238 -6.71 13.83 5.61
C ARG A 238 -6.40 12.60 6.43
N ASN A 239 -5.13 12.23 6.53
CA ASN A 239 -4.63 11.21 7.41
C ASN A 239 -4.50 11.80 8.84
N ASP A 240 -5.34 11.34 9.76
CA ASP A 240 -5.30 11.78 11.16
C ASP A 240 -4.37 10.89 12.02
N GLY A 241 -3.60 10.00 11.38
CA GLY A 241 -2.80 8.96 12.01
C GLY A 241 -3.63 7.75 12.48
N ASP A 242 -2.93 6.71 12.97
CA ASP A 242 -3.54 5.49 13.54
C ASP A 242 -4.59 4.82 12.63
N ASP A 243 -4.32 4.74 11.31
CA ASP A 243 -5.21 4.20 10.28
C ASP A 243 -6.56 4.96 10.14
N VAL A 244 -6.62 6.24 10.55
CA VAL A 244 -7.83 7.09 10.48
C VAL A 244 -7.70 8.11 9.35
N PHE A 245 -8.65 8.07 8.41
CA PHE A 245 -8.76 9.04 7.33
C PHE A 245 -10.08 9.82 7.43
N THR A 246 -10.02 11.15 7.42
CA THR A 246 -11.18 12.04 7.51
C THR A 246 -11.40 12.81 6.20
N GLU A 247 -12.59 12.65 5.61
CA GLU A 247 -13.00 13.44 4.43
C GLU A 247 -13.05 14.94 4.74
N GLN A 248 -12.35 15.73 3.95
CA GLN A 248 -12.34 17.19 4.04
C GLN A 248 -13.52 17.81 3.29
N VAL A 249 -14.71 17.71 3.89
CA VAL A 249 -15.99 18.13 3.27
C VAL A 249 -16.10 19.63 2.96
N SER A 250 -15.20 20.47 3.50
CA SER A 250 -15.12 21.90 3.18
C SER A 250 -14.37 22.19 1.88
N ILE A 251 -13.56 21.25 1.39
CA ILE A 251 -12.85 21.38 0.12
C ILE A 251 -13.81 20.98 -0.99
N SER A 252 -14.14 21.93 -1.86
CA SER A 252 -15.09 21.74 -2.95
C SER A 252 -14.36 21.65 -4.29
N LEU A 253 -14.17 20.42 -4.77
CA LEU A 253 -13.56 20.13 -6.07
C LEU A 253 -14.62 19.73 -7.10
N MET A 254 -14.39 20.05 -8.37
CA MET A 254 -15.20 19.51 -9.46
C MET A 254 -14.99 18.00 -9.54
N GLY A 255 -16.09 17.25 -9.67
CA GLY A 255 -16.02 15.79 -9.83
C GLY A 255 -15.75 15.36 -11.26
N PHE A 256 -14.88 14.35 -11.43
CA PHE A 256 -14.49 13.82 -12.73
C PHE A 256 -14.67 12.30 -12.82
N THR A 257 -14.83 11.78 -14.04
CA THR A 257 -14.69 10.35 -14.39
C THR A 257 -13.72 10.19 -15.53
N PHE A 258 -13.10 9.01 -15.69
CA PHE A 258 -11.96 8.81 -16.60
C PHE A 258 -10.89 9.88 -16.33
N SER A 259 -10.59 10.04 -15.05
CA SER A 259 -9.88 11.18 -14.51
C SER A 259 -8.37 10.95 -14.45
N SER A 260 -7.65 12.05 -14.50
CA SER A 260 -6.24 12.17 -14.14
C SER A 260 -6.13 13.22 -13.05
N ALA A 261 -5.32 12.96 -12.03
CA ALA A 261 -4.98 13.92 -11.00
C ALA A 261 -3.46 13.94 -10.82
N ALA A 262 -2.88 15.13 -10.70
CA ALA A 262 -1.47 15.34 -10.40
C ALA A 262 -1.33 16.38 -9.28
N LEU A 263 -0.40 16.12 -8.36
CA LEU A 263 -0.06 16.99 -7.24
C LEU A 263 1.29 17.66 -7.53
N GLY A 264 1.41 18.94 -7.26
CA GLY A 264 2.65 19.70 -7.44
C GLY A 264 2.47 21.14 -7.00
N ASP A 265 3.54 21.79 -6.55
CA ASP A 265 3.55 23.19 -6.10
C ASP A 265 3.90 24.11 -7.27
N TYR A 266 2.89 24.53 -8.03
CA TYR A 266 3.12 25.25 -9.29
C TYR A 266 3.43 26.73 -9.06
N ASP A 267 3.12 27.27 -7.89
CA ASP A 267 3.43 28.65 -7.52
C ASP A 267 4.58 28.80 -6.51
N CYS A 268 5.22 27.67 -6.17
CA CYS A 268 6.39 27.56 -5.31
C CYS A 268 6.17 28.22 -3.94
N ASP A 269 4.99 28.02 -3.35
CA ASP A 269 4.63 28.55 -2.04
C ASP A 269 4.80 27.54 -0.89
N GLY A 270 5.18 26.30 -1.22
CA GLY A 270 5.43 25.21 -0.29
C GLY A 270 4.21 24.34 -0.01
N ASP A 271 3.06 24.58 -0.65
CA ASP A 271 1.86 23.77 -0.51
C ASP A 271 1.56 23.00 -1.82
N LEU A 272 1.17 21.72 -1.74
CA LEU A 272 0.82 20.95 -2.94
C LEU A 272 -0.51 21.43 -3.55
N ASP A 273 -0.48 21.78 -4.84
CA ASP A 273 -1.65 22.12 -5.66
C ASP A 273 -2.15 20.96 -6.51
N PHE A 274 -3.40 21.05 -6.97
CA PHE A 274 -4.03 19.97 -7.74
C PHE A 274 -4.31 20.36 -9.19
N LEU A 275 -3.85 19.53 -10.12
CA LEU A 275 -4.29 19.51 -11.52
C LEU A 275 -5.22 18.32 -11.73
N LEU A 276 -6.50 18.59 -12.02
CA LEU A 276 -7.52 17.57 -12.23
C LEU A 276 -8.06 17.64 -13.66
N SER A 277 -8.23 16.49 -14.31
CA SER A 277 -8.90 16.39 -15.61
C SER A 277 -9.79 15.17 -15.71
N GLY A 278 -10.65 15.14 -16.73
CA GLY A 278 -11.56 14.04 -17.01
C GLY A 278 -12.90 14.53 -17.57
N ASN A 279 -13.89 13.64 -17.59
CA ASN A 279 -15.27 14.01 -17.87
C ASN A 279 -15.90 14.64 -16.63
N ASP A 280 -16.33 15.89 -16.75
CA ASP A 280 -17.04 16.62 -15.69
C ASP A 280 -18.39 15.97 -15.35
N THR A 281 -19.08 16.52 -14.34
CA THR A 281 -20.41 16.05 -13.92
C THR A 281 -21.51 16.13 -15.00
N PHE A 282 -21.24 16.75 -16.14
CA PHE A 282 -22.13 16.82 -17.32
C PHE A 282 -21.65 15.90 -18.46
N GLY A 283 -20.55 15.19 -18.29
CA GLY A 283 -19.94 14.30 -19.28
C GLY A 283 -19.08 15.02 -20.33
N ASN A 284 -18.65 16.25 -20.08
CA ASN A 284 -17.76 16.97 -20.99
C ASN A 284 -16.29 16.83 -20.55
N PRO A 285 -15.35 16.61 -21.47
CA PRO A 285 -13.92 16.72 -21.18
C PRO A 285 -13.59 18.08 -20.57
N SER A 286 -12.86 18.10 -19.46
CA SER A 286 -12.61 19.29 -18.66
C SER A 286 -11.33 19.14 -17.84
N SER A 287 -10.57 20.23 -17.68
CA SER A 287 -9.33 20.29 -16.90
C SER A 287 -9.37 21.51 -15.97
N ARG A 288 -8.87 21.38 -14.74
CA ARG A 288 -8.93 22.39 -13.68
C ARG A 288 -7.68 22.38 -12.83
N ILE A 289 -7.25 23.56 -12.40
CA ILE A 289 -6.18 23.75 -11.42
C ILE A 289 -6.84 24.28 -10.13
N TYR A 290 -6.43 23.73 -8.99
CA TYR A 290 -6.84 24.16 -7.66
C TYR A 290 -5.61 24.52 -6.85
N THR A 291 -5.48 25.81 -6.52
CA THR A 291 -4.40 26.34 -5.72
C THR A 291 -4.67 26.10 -4.23
N ASN A 292 -3.76 25.45 -3.53
CA ASN A 292 -3.78 25.33 -2.08
C ASN A 292 -3.47 26.70 -1.45
N ASN A 293 -4.08 27.03 -0.32
CA ASN A 293 -3.92 28.35 0.30
C ASN A 293 -3.26 28.27 1.69
N GLY A 294 -2.58 27.16 1.99
CA GLY A 294 -1.89 26.88 3.25
C GLY A 294 -2.79 26.86 4.49
N ASN A 295 -4.09 26.67 4.30
CA ASN A 295 -5.08 26.78 5.39
C ASN A 295 -6.27 25.83 5.22
N ASN A 296 -6.04 24.67 4.61
CA ASN A 296 -7.08 23.67 4.30
C ASN A 296 -8.20 24.21 3.39
N THR A 297 -7.88 25.18 2.54
CA THR A 297 -8.81 25.69 1.51
C THR A 297 -8.13 25.72 0.15
N PHE A 298 -8.93 25.49 -0.90
CA PHE A 298 -8.47 25.47 -2.28
C PHE A 298 -9.22 26.52 -3.12
N THR A 299 -8.50 27.16 -4.04
CA THR A 299 -9.03 28.15 -4.97
C THR A 299 -8.91 27.64 -6.40
N GLU A 300 -10.04 27.50 -7.11
CA GLU A 300 -10.01 27.14 -8.53
C GLU A 300 -9.43 28.30 -9.37
N LEU A 301 -8.41 28.01 -10.17
CA LEU A 301 -7.88 28.96 -11.14
C LEU A 301 -8.84 29.08 -12.33
N THR A 302 -9.63 30.15 -12.34
CA THR A 302 -10.68 30.38 -13.37
C THR A 302 -10.20 31.24 -14.55
N THR A 303 -9.01 31.82 -14.43
CA THR A 303 -8.32 32.54 -15.51
C THR A 303 -7.41 31.57 -16.26
N ASN A 304 -7.35 31.68 -17.59
CA ASN A 304 -6.60 30.76 -18.47
C ASN A 304 -7.24 29.37 -18.58
N ILE A 305 -8.24 29.29 -19.45
CA ILE A 305 -9.01 28.06 -19.67
C ILE A 305 -8.10 27.04 -20.35
N LEU A 306 -7.67 26.04 -19.58
CA LEU A 306 -7.07 24.82 -20.11
C LEU A 306 -8.06 24.12 -21.04
N ILE A 307 -7.54 23.44 -22.07
CA ILE A 307 -8.39 22.53 -22.82
C ILE A 307 -8.88 21.41 -21.91
N GLY A 308 -10.14 21.03 -22.04
CA GLY A 308 -10.66 19.87 -21.34
C GLY A 308 -10.25 18.58 -22.03
N ILE A 309 -9.73 17.63 -21.26
CA ILE A 309 -9.37 16.29 -21.73
C ILE A 309 -10.06 15.20 -20.88
N THR A 310 -10.15 13.99 -21.42
CA THR A 310 -10.58 12.77 -20.73
C THR A 310 -9.83 11.55 -21.28
N SER A 311 -9.79 10.44 -20.54
CA SER A 311 -9.08 9.21 -20.93
C SER A 311 -7.64 9.50 -21.36
N GLY A 312 -6.93 10.24 -20.51
CA GLY A 312 -5.65 10.84 -20.82
C GLY A 312 -4.84 11.11 -19.57
N SER A 313 -3.74 11.85 -19.72
CA SER A 313 -2.86 12.26 -18.64
C SER A 313 -2.79 13.78 -18.54
N ALA A 314 -2.77 14.28 -17.31
CA ALA A 314 -2.50 15.67 -16.97
C ALA A 314 -1.34 15.69 -15.98
N THR A 315 -0.21 16.29 -16.36
CA THR A 315 1.04 16.27 -15.59
C THR A 315 1.57 17.67 -15.34
N TRP A 316 2.15 17.87 -14.15
CA TRP A 316 3.06 18.97 -13.87
C TRP A 316 4.46 18.61 -14.37
N VAL A 317 5.16 19.55 -15.01
CA VAL A 317 6.49 19.32 -15.59
C VAL A 317 7.19 20.65 -15.83
N ASP A 318 8.47 20.81 -15.52
CA ASP A 318 9.27 21.96 -15.99
C ASP A 318 9.91 21.59 -17.35
N TYR A 319 9.17 21.72 -18.46
CA TYR A 319 9.66 21.21 -19.75
C TYR A 319 10.64 22.16 -20.45
N ASP A 320 10.81 23.39 -19.95
CA ASP A 320 11.73 24.36 -20.52
C ASP A 320 12.83 24.85 -19.58
N ASN A 321 13.02 24.14 -18.46
CA ASN A 321 14.07 24.34 -17.46
C ASN A 321 14.12 25.78 -16.95
N ASP A 322 12.95 26.36 -16.64
CA ASP A 322 12.86 27.69 -16.04
C ASP A 322 12.57 27.69 -14.54
N GLY A 323 12.42 26.51 -13.95
CA GLY A 323 12.21 26.29 -12.52
C GLY A 323 10.75 26.33 -12.09
N ASP A 324 9.82 26.72 -12.97
CA ASP A 324 8.40 26.75 -12.69
C ASP A 324 7.72 25.49 -13.26
N LEU A 325 6.82 24.86 -12.51
CA LEU A 325 6.04 23.73 -13.07
C LEU A 325 5.08 24.24 -14.15
N ASP A 326 5.25 23.74 -15.37
CA ASP A 326 4.35 23.85 -16.51
C ASP A 326 3.33 22.69 -16.53
N ILE A 327 2.47 22.68 -17.55
CA ILE A 327 1.46 21.63 -17.73
C ILE A 327 1.58 20.97 -19.09
N PHE A 328 1.54 19.64 -19.09
CA PHE A 328 1.23 18.84 -20.27
C PHE A 328 -0.12 18.14 -20.13
N LEU A 329 -0.95 18.25 -21.17
CA LEU A 329 -2.24 17.60 -21.29
C LEU A 329 -2.27 16.72 -22.53
N THR A 330 -2.54 15.43 -22.36
CA THR A 330 -2.78 14.50 -23.46
C THR A 330 -4.06 13.70 -23.26
N GLY A 331 -4.82 13.42 -24.32
CA GLY A 331 -6.06 12.64 -24.22
C GLY A 331 -7.15 13.09 -25.17
N LEU A 332 -8.39 12.67 -24.89
CA LEU A 332 -9.53 12.96 -25.75
C LEU A 332 -10.22 14.28 -25.41
N ALA A 333 -10.41 15.13 -26.41
CA ALA A 333 -11.37 16.24 -26.38
C ALA A 333 -12.47 16.00 -27.42
N THR A 334 -12.53 16.82 -28.48
CA THR A 334 -13.29 16.48 -29.69
C THR A 334 -12.54 15.47 -30.56
N ASN A 335 -11.20 15.57 -30.52
CA ASN A 335 -10.20 14.75 -31.18
C ASN A 335 -9.09 14.45 -30.14
N GLY A 336 -8.10 13.63 -30.48
CA GLY A 336 -6.89 13.49 -29.69
C GLY A 336 -6.16 14.83 -29.50
N ILE A 337 -5.52 15.00 -28.35
CA ILE A 337 -4.84 16.23 -27.93
C ILE A 337 -3.49 15.86 -27.31
N SER A 338 -2.46 16.65 -27.61
CA SER A 338 -1.21 16.72 -26.85
C SER A 338 -0.79 18.19 -26.81
N LYS A 339 -0.95 18.83 -25.65
CA LYS A 339 -0.80 20.27 -25.48
C LYS A 339 0.05 20.62 -24.28
N PHE A 340 0.78 21.71 -24.43
CA PHE A 340 1.75 22.23 -23.48
C PHE A 340 1.29 23.62 -23.06
N TYR A 341 1.40 23.93 -21.78
CA TYR A 341 1.06 25.22 -21.23
C TYR A 341 2.20 25.70 -20.34
N LYS A 342 2.87 26.77 -20.77
CA LYS A 342 3.94 27.39 -20.00
C LYS A 342 3.39 28.18 -18.83
N ASN A 343 3.95 27.99 -17.64
CA ASN A 343 3.73 28.81 -16.46
C ASN A 343 4.51 30.12 -16.60
N GLN A 344 3.83 31.24 -16.39
CA GLN A 344 4.42 32.56 -16.46
C GLN A 344 3.90 33.40 -15.30
N ASN A 345 4.56 33.29 -14.15
CA ASN A 345 4.12 33.92 -12.89
C ASN A 345 2.73 33.43 -12.48
N ASN A 346 2.59 32.11 -12.28
CA ASN A 346 1.38 31.44 -11.79
C ASN A 346 0.19 31.59 -12.76
N THR A 347 0.51 31.80 -14.04
CA THR A 347 -0.48 31.90 -15.12
C THR A 347 -0.06 31.06 -16.31
N PHE A 348 -0.97 30.23 -16.81
CA PHE A 348 -0.68 29.26 -17.85
C PHE A 348 -1.03 29.77 -19.25
N GLN A 349 -0.07 29.71 -20.17
CA GLN A 349 -0.26 30.05 -21.57
C GLN A 349 0.06 28.84 -22.47
N GLU A 350 -0.87 28.46 -23.35
CA GLU A 350 -0.63 27.40 -24.34
C GLU A 350 0.60 27.73 -25.21
N ASP A 351 1.55 26.80 -25.29
CA ASP A 351 2.68 26.90 -26.22
C ASP A 351 2.32 26.31 -27.58
N TYR A 352 1.90 27.21 -28.48
CA TYR A 352 1.58 26.86 -29.86
C TYR A 352 2.81 26.49 -30.71
N SER A 353 4.03 26.66 -30.20
CA SER A 353 5.25 26.27 -30.91
C SER A 353 5.36 24.75 -31.07
N LEU A 354 4.74 23.99 -30.16
CA LEU A 354 4.79 22.53 -30.06
C LEU A 354 3.67 21.80 -30.82
N TYR A 355 3.01 22.47 -31.76
CA TYR A 355 1.89 21.93 -32.54
C TYR A 355 2.21 20.66 -33.36
N TYR A 356 3.49 20.34 -33.54
CA TYR A 356 3.98 19.21 -34.31
C TYR A 356 4.06 17.91 -33.48
N ILE A 357 3.93 17.98 -32.16
CA ILE A 357 3.74 16.80 -31.32
C ILE A 357 2.40 16.18 -31.68
N THR A 358 2.43 14.87 -31.96
CA THR A 358 1.27 14.19 -32.53
C THR A 358 0.14 14.13 -31.49
N PRO A 359 -1.05 14.67 -31.78
CA PRO A 359 -2.18 14.57 -30.85
C PRO A 359 -2.67 13.13 -30.73
N VAL A 360 -2.91 12.67 -29.50
CA VAL A 360 -3.38 11.31 -29.21
C VAL A 360 -4.51 11.28 -28.19
N ASP A 361 -5.29 10.20 -28.22
CA ASP A 361 -6.27 9.85 -27.20
C ASP A 361 -5.98 8.48 -26.55
N GLU A 362 -6.79 8.12 -25.55
CA GLU A 362 -6.60 6.96 -24.67
C GLU A 362 -5.13 6.82 -24.24
N SER A 363 -4.55 7.96 -23.86
CA SER A 363 -3.10 8.20 -23.90
C SER A 363 -2.48 8.32 -22.52
N SER A 364 -1.18 8.08 -22.45
CA SER A 364 -0.33 8.38 -21.30
C SER A 364 0.88 9.19 -21.77
N GLY A 365 1.27 10.18 -20.97
CA GLY A 365 2.49 10.95 -21.15
C GLY A 365 3.28 10.89 -19.85
N ASP A 366 4.56 10.53 -19.95
CA ASP A 366 5.48 10.43 -18.81
C ASP A 366 6.83 11.05 -19.17
N TRP A 367 7.55 11.55 -18.16
CA TRP A 367 8.68 12.47 -18.34
C TRP A 367 9.94 11.97 -17.65
N ALA A 368 11.09 12.16 -18.29
CA ALA A 368 12.39 11.80 -17.75
C ALA A 368 13.52 12.45 -18.54
N ASP A 369 14.65 12.77 -17.91
CA ASP A 369 15.91 13.06 -18.61
C ASP A 369 16.55 11.71 -18.97
N TYR A 370 16.15 11.09 -20.09
CA TYR A 370 16.59 9.73 -20.41
C TYR A 370 18.01 9.69 -20.98
N ASP A 371 18.53 10.83 -21.47
CA ASP A 371 19.88 10.92 -22.02
C ASP A 371 20.87 11.74 -21.19
N ASN A 372 20.50 12.05 -19.96
CA ASN A 372 21.33 12.65 -18.92
C ASN A 372 21.94 14.00 -19.37
N ASP A 373 21.18 14.80 -20.11
CA ASP A 373 21.61 16.12 -20.62
C ASP A 373 21.01 17.31 -19.86
N GLY A 374 20.13 17.03 -18.88
CA GLY A 374 19.57 17.98 -17.94
C GLY A 374 18.24 18.58 -18.37
N ASP A 375 17.58 18.10 -19.43
CA ASP A 375 16.21 18.48 -19.77
C ASP A 375 15.24 17.29 -19.76
N LEU A 376 13.98 17.52 -19.37
CA LEU A 376 12.98 16.45 -19.35
C LEU A 376 12.50 16.14 -20.77
N ASP A 377 12.63 14.88 -21.16
CA ASP A 377 12.12 14.29 -22.38
C ASP A 377 10.73 13.68 -22.17
N LEU A 378 9.98 13.52 -23.27
CA LEU A 378 8.61 13.03 -23.22
C LEU A 378 8.49 11.62 -23.83
N LEU A 379 7.99 10.67 -23.04
CA LEU A 379 7.39 9.43 -23.54
C LEU A 379 5.89 9.67 -23.78
N LEU A 380 5.44 9.54 -25.03
CA LEU A 380 4.04 9.67 -25.41
C LEU A 380 3.50 8.37 -26.00
N ILE A 381 2.40 7.89 -25.40
CA ILE A 381 1.72 6.66 -25.78
C ILE A 381 0.25 6.96 -26.03
N GLY A 382 -0.31 6.43 -27.12
CA GLY A 382 -1.75 6.53 -27.40
C GLY A 382 -2.12 6.17 -28.84
N GLU A 383 -3.32 6.56 -29.23
CA GLU A 383 -3.86 6.39 -30.58
C GLU A 383 -4.14 7.76 -31.22
N ASP A 384 -3.74 7.95 -32.49
CA ASP A 384 -4.09 9.17 -33.23
C ASP A 384 -5.52 9.12 -33.81
N ASP A 385 -6.00 10.25 -34.33
CA ASP A 385 -7.32 10.37 -34.98
C ASP A 385 -7.50 9.42 -36.20
N PHE A 386 -6.43 8.78 -36.69
CA PHE A 386 -6.46 7.80 -37.78
C PHE A 386 -6.42 6.34 -37.29
N ASN A 387 -6.47 6.11 -35.98
CA ASN A 387 -6.33 4.82 -35.31
C ASN A 387 -4.93 4.19 -35.47
N ASN A 388 -3.90 5.03 -35.65
CA ASN A 388 -2.52 4.57 -35.56
C ASN A 388 -2.08 4.65 -34.10
N ARG A 389 -1.71 3.50 -33.56
CA ARG A 389 -1.18 3.39 -32.19
C ARG A 389 0.32 3.60 -32.25
N PHE A 390 0.85 4.39 -31.33
CA PHE A 390 2.28 4.55 -31.23
C PHE A 390 2.72 4.80 -29.79
N THR A 391 3.97 4.43 -29.57
CA THR A 391 4.76 4.67 -28.36
C THR A 391 6.01 5.36 -28.85
N LYS A 392 6.20 6.63 -28.48
CA LYS A 392 7.29 7.46 -29.01
C LYS A 392 7.97 8.23 -27.88
N ILE A 393 9.29 8.35 -28.00
CA ILE A 393 10.09 9.27 -27.19
C ILE A 393 10.35 10.52 -28.01
N TYR A 394 10.13 11.67 -27.40
CA TYR A 394 10.48 12.97 -27.91
C TYR A 394 11.60 13.53 -27.05
N ARG A 395 12.81 13.57 -27.61
CA ARG A 395 13.96 14.16 -26.94
C ARG A 395 13.81 15.68 -26.88
N ASN A 396 13.93 16.26 -25.70
CA ASN A 396 14.06 17.69 -25.52
C ASN A 396 15.46 18.14 -25.98
N ASN A 397 15.52 19.33 -26.55
CA ASN A 397 16.73 19.90 -27.14
C ASN A 397 16.93 21.30 -26.58
N SER A 398 16.45 21.50 -25.34
CA SER A 398 16.65 22.72 -24.62
C SER A 398 18.15 22.97 -24.50
N VAL A 399 18.50 24.25 -24.53
CA VAL A 399 19.88 24.69 -24.25
C VAL A 399 19.93 25.45 -22.93
N LEU A 400 18.79 25.52 -22.24
CA LEU A 400 18.68 26.09 -20.92
C LEU A 400 19.15 25.02 -19.92
N PRO A 401 20.21 25.29 -19.15
CA PRO A 401 20.69 24.33 -18.18
C PRO A 401 19.71 24.24 -17.01
N ASN A 402 19.53 23.03 -16.48
CA ASN A 402 19.04 22.82 -15.13
C ASN A 402 20.24 22.64 -14.19
N THR A 403 20.39 23.46 -13.16
CA THR A 403 21.43 23.24 -12.15
C THR A 403 20.91 22.32 -11.05
N LEU A 404 21.77 21.44 -10.55
CA LEU A 404 21.37 20.59 -9.43
C LEU A 404 21.20 21.45 -8.15
N PRO A 405 20.18 21.17 -7.32
CA PRO A 405 20.01 21.84 -6.04
C PRO A 405 21.24 21.74 -5.15
N SER A 406 21.38 22.68 -4.21
CA SER A 406 22.40 22.56 -3.17
C SER A 406 22.08 21.39 -2.25
N VAL A 407 23.11 20.68 -1.79
CA VAL A 407 22.99 19.62 -0.78
C VAL A 407 22.34 20.17 0.51
N PRO A 408 21.34 19.49 1.11
CA PRO A 408 20.75 19.90 2.38
C PRO A 408 21.79 20.00 3.51
N THR A 409 21.52 20.87 4.49
CA THR A 409 22.46 21.11 5.61
C THR A 409 21.74 21.06 6.96
N ASN A 410 22.47 21.18 8.08
CA ASN A 410 21.89 21.27 9.43
C ASN A 410 20.98 20.08 9.81
N LEU A 411 21.40 18.85 9.49
CA LEU A 411 20.67 17.63 9.85
C LEU A 411 20.56 17.52 11.38
N THR A 412 19.33 17.33 11.87
CA THR A 412 19.03 17.05 13.29
C THR A 412 18.07 15.88 13.42
N ALA A 413 18.28 15.07 14.46
CA ALA A 413 17.42 13.94 14.79
C ALA A 413 16.92 14.09 16.23
N ASN A 414 15.60 14.05 16.41
CA ASN A 414 14.94 14.13 17.71
C ASN A 414 14.20 12.83 17.99
N VAL A 415 14.83 11.95 18.76
CA VAL A 415 14.28 10.63 19.10
C VAL A 415 13.26 10.75 20.23
N SER A 416 12.14 10.05 20.07
CA SER A 416 11.06 9.91 21.05
C SER A 416 10.55 8.46 21.07
N SER A 417 11.03 7.67 22.03
CA SER A 417 10.71 6.24 22.12
C SER A 417 11.11 5.50 20.82
N SER A 418 10.17 4.85 20.14
CA SER A 418 10.34 4.16 18.86
C SER A 418 10.11 5.06 17.63
N ALA A 419 10.06 6.38 17.82
CA ALA A 419 9.92 7.33 16.73
C ALA A 419 11.08 8.33 16.72
N VAL A 420 11.34 8.92 15.56
CA VAL A 420 12.34 9.97 15.39
C VAL A 420 11.79 11.03 14.44
N THR A 421 11.90 12.30 14.84
CA THR A 421 11.68 13.42 13.92
C THR A 421 13.02 13.90 13.41
N LEU A 422 13.23 13.74 12.11
CA LEU A 422 14.41 14.17 11.36
C LEU A 422 14.10 15.52 10.72
N SER A 423 15.02 16.47 10.78
CA SER A 423 14.87 17.75 10.09
C SER A 423 16.19 18.30 9.57
N TRP A 424 16.09 19.13 8.54
CA TRP A 424 17.23 19.72 7.84
C TRP A 424 16.92 21.16 7.42
N GLY A 425 17.96 21.91 7.10
CA GLY A 425 17.86 23.22 6.47
C GLY A 425 17.50 23.09 5.00
N LYS A 426 16.55 23.91 4.54
CA LYS A 426 16.14 23.98 3.14
C LYS A 426 17.32 24.26 2.21
N SER A 427 17.33 23.59 1.08
CA SER A 427 18.29 23.77 0.00
C SER A 427 17.97 25.01 -0.83
N THR A 428 18.87 25.40 -1.71
CA THR A 428 18.67 26.45 -2.71
C THR A 428 19.00 25.90 -4.08
N ASP A 429 18.31 26.40 -5.09
CA ASP A 429 18.58 26.09 -6.49
C ASP A 429 18.65 27.38 -7.33
N ALA A 430 19.23 27.33 -8.53
CA ALA A 430 19.35 28.51 -9.39
C ALA A 430 18.10 28.76 -10.24
N GLU A 431 17.39 27.70 -10.62
CA GLU A 431 16.17 27.74 -11.42
C GLU A 431 14.94 27.59 -10.51
N THR A 432 14.87 26.51 -9.72
CA THR A 432 13.72 26.21 -8.85
C THR A 432 13.75 27.05 -7.56
N PRO A 433 12.67 27.79 -7.23
CA PRO A 433 12.59 28.51 -5.96
C PRO A 433 12.70 27.57 -4.74
N GLN A 434 13.31 28.04 -3.66
CA GLN A 434 13.59 27.23 -2.47
C GLN A 434 12.35 26.53 -1.86
N ASP A 435 11.17 27.14 -1.95
CA ASP A 435 9.94 26.57 -1.39
C ASP A 435 9.30 25.51 -2.31
N GLY A 436 9.61 25.52 -3.61
CA GLY A 436 9.21 24.46 -4.55
C GLY A 436 10.15 23.24 -4.56
N LEU A 437 11.26 23.27 -3.81
CA LEU A 437 12.14 22.12 -3.67
C LEU A 437 11.50 21.04 -2.80
N SER A 438 11.47 19.80 -3.32
CA SER A 438 11.08 18.62 -2.55
C SER A 438 12.30 17.89 -1.97
N TYR A 439 12.07 16.96 -1.04
CA TYR A 439 13.14 16.26 -0.35
C TYR A 439 12.91 14.76 -0.27
N ASN A 440 14.02 14.06 -0.27
CA ASN A 440 14.06 12.62 -0.29
C ASN A 440 14.96 12.10 0.82
N LEU A 441 14.32 11.44 1.78
CA LEU A 441 14.92 10.88 2.97
C LEU A 441 15.37 9.44 2.68
N ALA A 442 16.53 9.06 3.23
CA ALA A 442 16.94 7.68 3.24
C ALA A 442 17.53 7.29 4.59
N ILE A 443 17.15 6.10 5.06
CA ILE A 443 17.53 5.54 6.35
C ILE A 443 17.98 4.10 6.18
N GLY A 444 19.09 3.75 6.84
CA GLY A 444 19.61 2.40 6.89
C GLY A 444 19.98 1.95 8.29
N SER A 445 19.99 0.64 8.50
CA SER A 445 20.49 -0.01 9.71
C SER A 445 22.02 -0.06 9.78
N GLN A 446 22.69 0.26 8.67
CA GLN A 446 24.15 0.35 8.52
C GLN A 446 24.51 1.60 7.71
N PRO A 447 25.76 2.11 7.81
CA PRO A 447 26.18 3.26 7.03
C PRO A 447 25.98 3.04 5.52
N GLY A 448 25.34 3.99 4.85
CA GLY A 448 25.03 3.94 3.42
C GLY A 448 23.92 2.97 3.00
N ALA A 449 23.31 2.22 3.92
CA ALA A 449 22.18 1.35 3.60
C ALA A 449 20.86 2.14 3.50
N VAL A 450 19.85 1.52 2.89
CA VAL A 450 18.50 2.07 2.68
C VAL A 450 17.40 1.09 3.09
N ASP A 451 17.74 0.11 3.94
CA ASP A 451 16.89 -1.02 4.36
C ASP A 451 15.78 -0.64 5.37
N ILE A 452 15.65 0.65 5.67
CA ILE A 452 14.62 1.21 6.56
C ILE A 452 13.73 2.19 5.81
N VAL A 453 14.30 3.08 4.99
CA VAL A 453 13.56 3.97 4.10
C VAL A 453 14.32 4.04 2.79
N SER A 454 13.75 3.49 1.72
CA SER A 454 14.31 3.61 0.38
C SER A 454 14.12 5.01 -0.19
N PRO A 455 15.19 5.65 -0.69
CA PRO A 455 15.08 6.91 -1.40
C PRO A 455 14.66 6.72 -2.87
N MET A 456 14.68 5.50 -3.40
CA MET A 456 14.61 5.23 -4.85
C MET A 456 15.60 6.12 -5.62
N SER A 457 16.84 6.19 -5.13
CA SER A 457 17.93 7.03 -5.65
C SER A 457 19.28 6.38 -5.34
N ASP A 458 20.26 6.58 -6.21
CA ASP A 458 21.63 6.14 -5.94
C ASP A 458 22.24 7.01 -4.81
N ARG A 459 22.65 6.35 -3.73
CA ARG A 459 23.21 7.00 -2.53
C ARG A 459 24.58 7.66 -2.75
N ASN A 460 25.32 7.25 -3.76
CA ASN A 460 26.67 7.74 -4.04
C ASN A 460 26.65 8.95 -4.97
N THR A 461 25.75 8.97 -5.96
CA THR A 461 25.69 10.02 -6.98
C THR A 461 24.57 11.02 -6.73
N GLY A 462 23.52 10.62 -6.02
CA GLY A 462 22.26 11.38 -5.95
C GLY A 462 21.38 11.19 -7.20
N PHE A 463 21.73 10.27 -8.11
CA PHE A 463 20.89 10.01 -9.27
C PHE A 463 19.52 9.46 -8.83
N ARG A 464 18.44 10.01 -9.42
CA ARG A 464 17.07 9.61 -9.11
C ARG A 464 16.71 8.40 -9.97
N LYS A 465 16.34 7.29 -9.35
CA LYS A 465 15.91 6.10 -10.09
C LYS A 465 14.47 6.19 -10.59
N ILE A 466 13.70 7.14 -10.06
CA ILE A 466 12.33 7.45 -10.49
C ILE A 466 12.15 8.97 -10.62
N VAL A 467 11.25 9.39 -11.50
CA VAL A 467 11.01 10.81 -11.84
C VAL A 467 9.77 11.32 -11.12
N LYS A 468 9.88 11.52 -9.80
CA LYS A 468 8.81 12.01 -8.92
C LYS A 468 9.39 12.91 -7.83
N ILE A 469 8.52 13.73 -7.23
CA ILE A 469 8.84 14.46 -5.98
C ILE A 469 9.37 13.50 -4.91
N GLY A 470 10.19 14.01 -4.00
CA GLY A 470 10.81 13.17 -2.97
C GLY A 470 9.81 12.59 -1.96
N ASN A 471 10.22 11.53 -1.27
CA ASN A 471 9.36 10.76 -0.35
C ASN A 471 8.92 11.53 0.91
N THR A 472 9.44 12.74 1.17
CA THR A 472 8.93 13.65 2.22
C THR A 472 8.17 14.85 1.63
N ASN A 473 7.82 14.79 0.34
CA ASN A 473 7.22 15.87 -0.44
C ASN A 473 7.99 17.19 -0.23
N LEU A 474 7.30 18.30 0.02
CA LEU A 474 7.89 19.64 0.20
C LEU A 474 8.45 19.88 1.62
N ASN A 475 8.27 18.91 2.51
CA ASN A 475 8.65 19.06 3.91
C ASN A 475 10.17 18.96 4.10
N ASN A 476 10.70 19.84 4.97
CA ASN A 476 12.09 19.77 5.42
C ASN A 476 12.24 19.14 6.83
N SER A 477 11.20 18.45 7.27
CA SER A 477 11.14 17.68 8.51
C SER A 477 10.20 16.51 8.32
N TRP A 478 10.59 15.32 8.77
CA TRP A 478 9.80 14.10 8.64
C TRP A 478 9.90 13.25 9.89
N THR A 479 8.82 12.58 10.28
CA THR A 479 8.81 11.71 11.46
C THR A 479 8.69 10.28 11.02
N ILE A 480 9.66 9.45 11.37
CA ILE A 480 9.58 7.99 11.20
C ILE A 480 9.19 7.37 12.54
N LYS A 481 8.24 6.43 12.50
CA LYS A 481 7.57 5.78 13.61
C LYS A 481 7.95 4.28 13.61
N LYS A 482 7.54 3.58 14.67
CA LYS A 482 7.68 2.11 14.84
C LYS A 482 9.09 1.54 14.63
N LEU A 483 10.14 2.34 14.79
CA LEU A 483 11.52 1.87 14.71
C LEU A 483 11.84 0.93 15.86
N SER A 484 12.51 -0.18 15.54
CA SER A 484 13.07 -1.08 16.54
C SER A 484 14.27 -0.45 17.25
N PRO A 485 14.64 -0.90 18.45
CA PRO A 485 15.88 -0.49 19.08
C PRO A 485 17.10 -0.76 18.18
N GLY A 486 17.94 0.25 18.00
CA GLY A 486 19.05 0.17 17.07
C GLY A 486 19.73 1.51 16.80
N LEU A 487 20.93 1.43 16.22
CA LEU A 487 21.62 2.57 15.65
C LEU A 487 21.27 2.66 14.17
N TYR A 488 20.80 3.82 13.77
CA TYR A 488 20.36 4.11 12.41
C TYR A 488 21.20 5.21 11.79
N TYR A 489 21.34 5.13 10.47
CA TYR A 489 22.08 6.06 9.65
C TYR A 489 21.14 6.69 8.64
N TRP A 490 21.20 8.00 8.48
CA TRP A 490 20.28 8.70 7.61
C TRP A 490 20.95 9.86 6.88
N SER A 491 20.43 10.15 5.70
CA SER A 491 20.77 11.34 4.94
C SER A 491 19.57 11.77 4.11
N VAL A 492 19.63 12.99 3.58
CA VAL A 492 18.58 13.61 2.79
C VAL A 492 19.17 14.24 1.54
N GLN A 493 18.39 14.21 0.47
CA GLN A 493 18.65 14.81 -0.82
C GLN A 493 17.55 15.85 -1.12
N ALA A 494 17.92 16.96 -1.75
CA ALA A 494 16.95 17.91 -2.33
C ALA A 494 16.72 17.60 -3.82
N ILE A 495 15.49 17.84 -4.29
CA ILE A 495 15.02 17.59 -5.65
C ILE A 495 14.33 18.85 -6.19
N ASP A 496 14.68 19.25 -7.41
CA ASP A 496 14.07 20.39 -8.13
C ASP A 496 12.80 20.01 -8.91
N ASN A 497 12.19 21.01 -9.59
CA ASN A 497 11.00 20.81 -10.41
C ASN A 497 11.27 20.06 -11.73
N ASN A 498 12.54 19.90 -12.09
CA ASN A 498 13.00 19.03 -13.18
C ASN A 498 13.26 17.59 -12.71
N PHE A 499 12.95 17.31 -11.43
CA PHE A 499 13.17 16.05 -10.72
C PHE A 499 14.64 15.63 -10.60
N ALA A 500 15.58 16.55 -10.77
CA ALA A 500 17.00 16.25 -10.59
C ALA A 500 17.37 16.31 -9.09
N GLY A 501 18.09 15.29 -8.63
CA GLY A 501 18.54 15.16 -7.26
C GLY A 501 19.93 15.76 -7.03
N SER A 502 20.09 16.48 -5.92
CA SER A 502 21.41 16.87 -5.41
C SER A 502 22.20 15.68 -4.84
N GLU A 503 23.48 15.82 -4.56
CA GLU A 503 24.17 14.80 -3.73
C GLU A 503 23.47 14.67 -2.36
N PHE A 504 23.49 13.47 -1.77
CA PHE A 504 23.01 13.28 -0.40
C PHE A 504 23.87 14.08 0.59
N ALA A 505 23.24 14.64 1.62
CA ALA A 505 23.93 15.28 2.73
C ALA A 505 24.95 14.35 3.41
N GLU A 506 25.92 14.93 4.12
CA GLU A 506 26.82 14.12 4.96
C GLU A 506 25.99 13.32 5.96
N GLU A 507 26.15 12.00 5.92
CA GLU A 507 25.33 11.06 6.67
C GLU A 507 25.42 11.33 8.17
N SER A 508 24.26 11.34 8.83
CA SER A 508 24.11 11.48 10.26
C SER A 508 23.56 10.19 10.85
N SER A 509 23.58 10.08 12.18
CA SER A 509 23.09 8.88 12.87
C SER A 509 22.28 9.24 14.10
N PHE A 510 21.31 8.39 14.44
CA PHE A 510 20.56 8.45 15.69
C PHE A 510 20.38 7.04 16.26
N GLU A 511 20.15 6.94 17.56
CA GLU A 511 19.95 5.68 18.25
C GLU A 511 18.55 5.65 18.84
N ILE A 512 17.78 4.63 18.47
CA ILE A 512 16.59 4.23 19.20
C ILE A 512 17.07 3.37 20.35
N GLU A 513 17.05 3.93 21.56
CA GLU A 513 17.42 3.17 22.74
C GLU A 513 16.46 1.99 22.92
N ASP A 514 16.98 0.87 23.41
CA ASP A 514 16.15 -0.22 23.90
C ASP A 514 15.31 0.31 25.05
N GLY A 515 14.07 0.70 24.71
CA GLY A 515 13.08 1.12 25.67
C GLY A 515 12.98 -0.01 26.69
N ILE A 516 13.24 0.29 27.96
CA ILE A 516 13.17 -0.69 29.04
C ILE A 516 11.81 -1.40 28.90
N VAL A 517 11.86 -2.68 28.52
CA VAL A 517 10.70 -3.46 28.06
C VAL A 517 9.54 -3.32 29.07
N PRO A 518 8.30 -3.06 28.60
CA PRO A 518 7.17 -2.62 29.44
C PRO A 518 6.86 -3.58 30.61
N VAL A 519 7.04 -4.88 30.46
CA VAL A 519 7.11 -5.82 31.58
C VAL A 519 7.94 -7.01 31.12
N GLU A 520 9.08 -7.31 31.78
CA GLU A 520 9.84 -8.52 31.46
C GLU A 520 9.23 -9.72 32.21
N LEU A 521 8.41 -10.52 31.52
CA LEU A 521 7.77 -11.71 32.10
C LEU A 521 8.79 -12.86 32.23
N VAL A 522 9.21 -13.16 33.45
CA VAL A 522 10.17 -14.23 33.77
C VAL A 522 9.53 -15.61 33.66
N SER A 523 8.28 -15.74 34.10
CA SER A 523 7.56 -17.01 34.05
C SER A 523 6.07 -16.81 34.02
N PHE A 524 5.37 -17.73 33.36
CA PHE A 524 3.92 -17.91 33.49
C PHE A 524 3.63 -19.40 33.51
N THR A 525 3.01 -19.86 34.59
CA THR A 525 2.75 -21.28 34.81
C THR A 525 1.32 -21.49 35.27
N ALA A 526 0.76 -22.63 34.89
CA ALA A 526 -0.58 -23.05 35.27
C ALA A 526 -0.51 -24.47 35.84
N SER A 527 -1.05 -24.65 37.04
CA SER A 527 -1.02 -25.94 37.73
C SER A 527 -2.39 -26.32 38.26
N LEU A 528 -2.78 -27.58 38.06
CA LEU A 528 -4.02 -28.10 38.61
C LEU A 528 -3.81 -28.53 40.07
N ILE A 529 -4.45 -27.83 41.01
CA ILE A 529 -4.41 -28.18 42.44
C ILE A 529 -5.83 -28.52 42.89
N LYS A 530 -6.05 -29.80 43.22
CA LYS A 530 -7.37 -30.38 43.56
C LYS A 530 -8.38 -30.23 42.41
N ASN A 531 -9.15 -29.13 42.42
CA ASN A 531 -10.29 -28.84 41.54
C ASN A 531 -10.23 -27.40 40.98
N SER A 532 -9.11 -26.70 41.14
CA SER A 532 -8.87 -25.36 40.61
C SER A 532 -7.55 -25.31 39.88
N VAL A 533 -7.48 -24.53 38.79
CA VAL A 533 -6.22 -24.20 38.13
C VAL A 533 -5.66 -22.94 38.79
N HIS A 534 -4.45 -23.05 39.31
CA HIS A 534 -3.68 -21.95 39.86
C HIS A 534 -2.69 -21.46 38.80
N LEU A 535 -2.84 -20.19 38.44
CA LEU A 535 -1.92 -19.48 37.57
C LEU A 535 -0.96 -18.68 38.44
N GLU A 536 0.34 -18.80 38.17
CA GLU A 536 1.38 -18.02 38.83
C GLU A 536 2.32 -17.45 37.77
N TRP A 537 2.64 -16.16 37.88
CA TRP A 537 3.62 -15.50 37.03
C TRP A 537 4.53 -14.58 37.82
N GLU A 538 5.72 -14.39 37.26
CA GLU A 538 6.75 -13.50 37.79
C GLU A 538 7.19 -12.53 36.70
N THR A 539 7.32 -11.26 37.08
CA THR A 539 7.91 -10.20 36.26
C THR A 539 9.27 -9.85 36.86
N ALA A 540 10.29 -9.59 36.04
CA ALA A 540 11.59 -9.08 36.50
C ALA A 540 11.51 -7.55 36.75
N SER A 541 10.79 -6.86 35.88
CA SER A 541 10.48 -5.43 35.95
C SER A 541 9.09 -5.14 35.39
N GLU A 542 8.56 -3.98 35.76
CA GLU A 542 7.30 -3.41 35.27
C GLU A 542 7.52 -1.92 35.00
N LEU A 543 7.04 -1.45 33.87
CA LEU A 543 6.99 -0.05 33.50
C LEU A 543 5.62 0.21 32.87
N ASN A 544 4.95 1.26 33.30
CA ASN A 544 3.62 1.64 32.85
C ASN A 544 2.52 0.56 33.01
N ASN A 545 2.77 -0.51 33.77
CA ASN A 545 1.90 -1.67 33.84
C ASN A 545 0.61 -1.40 34.62
N LEU A 546 -0.52 -1.28 33.92
CA LEU A 546 -1.86 -1.21 34.51
C LEU A 546 -2.24 -2.56 35.15
N GLY A 547 -1.88 -3.67 34.49
CA GLY A 547 -2.03 -5.02 35.02
C GLY A 547 -2.28 -6.08 33.96
N PHE A 548 -2.72 -7.26 34.39
CA PHE A 548 -2.83 -8.45 33.55
C PHE A 548 -4.27 -8.91 33.43
N GLU A 549 -4.83 -8.95 32.22
CA GLU A 549 -6.06 -9.69 31.94
C GLU A 549 -5.72 -11.16 31.78
N ILE A 550 -6.45 -12.01 32.50
CA ILE A 550 -6.30 -13.46 32.43
C ILE A 550 -7.34 -13.97 31.46
N GLU A 551 -6.90 -14.60 30.38
CA GLU A 551 -7.76 -15.17 29.38
C GLU A 551 -7.71 -16.70 29.38
N ARG A 552 -8.87 -17.31 29.15
CA ARG A 552 -9.04 -18.76 29.02
C ARG A 552 -9.63 -19.10 27.66
N LYS A 553 -9.15 -20.19 27.05
CA LYS A 553 -9.71 -20.67 25.77
C LYS A 553 -10.80 -21.72 25.98
N ASN A 554 -12.02 -21.39 25.57
CA ASN A 554 -13.16 -22.32 25.43
C ASN A 554 -13.48 -22.52 23.93
N LEU A 555 -14.55 -21.91 23.41
CA LEU A 555 -14.83 -21.79 21.97
C LEU A 555 -14.00 -20.66 21.31
N GLY A 556 -13.49 -19.74 22.13
CA GLY A 556 -12.57 -18.64 21.82
C GLY A 556 -11.87 -18.19 23.11
N TRP A 557 -11.03 -17.15 23.05
CA TRP A 557 -10.44 -16.54 24.23
C TRP A 557 -11.47 -15.70 24.97
N GLU A 558 -11.63 -15.94 26.27
CA GLU A 558 -12.54 -15.19 27.14
C GLU A 558 -11.78 -14.65 28.34
N LYS A 559 -12.04 -13.39 28.72
CA LYS A 559 -11.51 -12.79 29.95
C LYS A 559 -12.17 -13.43 31.17
N ILE A 560 -11.37 -14.04 32.03
CA ILE A 560 -11.83 -14.67 33.28
C ILE A 560 -11.42 -13.90 34.53
N GLY A 561 -10.50 -12.94 34.41
CA GLY A 561 -10.06 -12.12 35.53
C GLY A 561 -9.14 -10.98 35.09
N PHE A 562 -8.85 -10.10 36.05
CA PHE A 562 -7.83 -9.06 35.92
C PHE A 562 -7.07 -8.94 37.23
N VAL A 563 -5.75 -8.85 37.17
CA VAL A 563 -4.87 -8.63 38.32
C VAL A 563 -4.11 -7.34 38.09
N LYS A 564 -4.30 -6.37 38.99
CA LYS A 564 -3.66 -5.05 38.88
C LYS A 564 -2.14 -5.16 39.01
N GLY A 565 -1.42 -4.49 38.10
CA GLY A 565 0.04 -4.34 38.12
C GLY A 565 0.50 -3.29 39.13
N GLU A 566 1.82 -3.13 39.27
CA GLU A 566 2.41 -2.15 40.19
C GLU A 566 2.70 -0.79 39.51
N GLY A 567 2.38 -0.66 38.21
CA GLY A 567 2.75 0.48 37.39
C GLY A 567 4.23 0.43 37.03
N ASN A 568 5.07 1.00 37.91
CA ASN A 568 6.51 1.05 37.71
C ASN A 568 7.23 0.30 38.85
N SER A 569 7.98 -0.75 38.51
CA SER A 569 8.80 -1.52 39.43
C SER A 569 10.06 -2.09 38.76
N THR A 570 11.21 -1.92 39.40
CA THR A 570 12.47 -2.59 38.99
C THR A 570 12.80 -3.81 39.87
N ASN A 571 11.89 -4.17 40.80
CA ASN A 571 12.03 -5.35 41.63
C ASN A 571 11.09 -6.44 41.12
N PRO A 572 11.51 -7.71 41.11
CA PRO A 572 10.64 -8.79 40.66
C PRO A 572 9.32 -8.85 41.42
N LYS A 573 8.22 -9.03 40.70
CA LYS A 573 6.87 -9.14 41.27
C LYS A 573 6.28 -10.49 40.95
N ASN A 574 5.53 -11.00 41.91
CA ASN A 574 4.90 -12.31 41.84
C ASN A 574 3.40 -12.16 41.93
N TYR A 575 2.69 -12.74 40.96
CA TYR A 575 1.25 -12.64 40.84
C TYR A 575 0.62 -14.02 40.79
N LYS A 576 -0.64 -14.09 41.22
CA LYS A 576 -1.39 -15.34 41.28
C LYS A 576 -2.85 -15.12 40.92
N PHE A 577 -3.43 -16.08 40.21
CA PHE A 577 -4.85 -16.15 39.91
C PHE A 577 -5.37 -17.59 40.05
N SER A 578 -6.65 -17.78 40.34
CA SER A 578 -7.24 -19.13 40.47
C SER A 578 -8.55 -19.24 39.72
N ASP A 579 -8.65 -20.24 38.85
CA ASP A 579 -9.86 -20.57 38.09
C ASP A 579 -10.50 -21.83 38.69
N GLU A 580 -11.76 -21.71 39.13
CA GLU A 580 -12.54 -22.82 39.72
C GLU A 580 -13.59 -23.39 38.75
N ASN A 581 -13.86 -22.72 37.63
CA ASN A 581 -14.94 -23.07 36.70
C ASN A 581 -14.42 -23.92 35.54
N LEU A 582 -13.86 -25.08 35.88
CA LEU A 582 -13.14 -25.94 34.94
C LEU A 582 -14.10 -26.80 34.10
N ILE A 583 -14.17 -26.54 32.79
CA ILE A 583 -14.98 -27.29 31.82
C ILE A 583 -14.06 -27.73 30.69
N GLY A 584 -14.01 -29.04 30.39
CA GLY A 584 -13.22 -29.59 29.28
C GLY A 584 -12.21 -30.65 29.70
N HIS A 585 -11.37 -31.08 28.76
CA HIS A 585 -10.25 -32.00 29.01
C HIS A 585 -8.90 -31.28 29.07
N LYS A 586 -8.74 -30.25 28.24
CA LYS A 586 -7.60 -29.34 28.21
C LYS A 586 -8.12 -27.93 28.35
N ILE A 587 -7.44 -27.12 29.14
CA ILE A 587 -7.71 -25.69 29.25
C ILE A 587 -6.43 -24.94 28.91
N PHE A 588 -6.54 -23.91 28.08
CA PHE A 588 -5.43 -23.04 27.71
C PHE A 588 -5.62 -21.67 28.36
N TYR A 589 -4.52 -21.11 28.85
CA TYR A 589 -4.46 -19.80 29.47
C TYR A 589 -3.40 -18.93 28.79
N ARG A 590 -3.65 -17.62 28.74
CA ARG A 590 -2.65 -16.60 28.43
C ARG A 590 -2.92 -15.36 29.28
N LEU A 591 -1.89 -14.53 29.45
CA LEU A 591 -2.02 -13.19 30.01
C LEU A 591 -2.05 -12.19 28.87
N LYS A 592 -2.88 -11.16 28.98
CA LYS A 592 -2.79 -9.93 28.21
C LYS A 592 -2.34 -8.84 29.19
N GLN A 593 -1.06 -8.48 29.14
CA GLN A 593 -0.49 -7.40 29.93
C GLN A 593 -0.98 -6.07 29.32
N LEU A 594 -1.48 -5.16 30.14
CA LEU A 594 -2.03 -3.87 29.75
C LEU A 594 -1.22 -2.75 30.41
N ASP A 595 -0.95 -1.70 29.64
CA ASP A 595 -0.33 -0.48 30.11
C ASP A 595 -1.36 0.61 30.44
N PHE A 596 -0.94 1.71 31.09
CA PHE A 596 -1.84 2.82 31.41
C PHE A 596 -2.26 3.67 30.20
N ASP A 597 -1.48 3.64 29.12
CA ASP A 597 -1.78 4.28 27.83
C ASP A 597 -2.69 3.42 26.94
N GLY A 598 -2.87 2.14 27.26
CA GLY A 598 -3.77 1.22 26.58
C GLY A 598 -3.07 0.22 25.65
N SER A 599 -1.75 0.28 25.49
CA SER A 599 -0.99 -0.78 24.81
C SER A 599 -1.08 -2.11 25.56
N PHE A 600 -0.83 -3.21 24.85
CA PHE A 600 -0.84 -4.53 25.45
C PHE A 600 0.09 -5.53 24.77
N GLU A 601 0.53 -6.51 25.54
CA GLU A 601 1.31 -7.66 25.06
C GLU A 601 0.71 -8.98 25.58
N TYR A 602 0.79 -10.05 24.78
CA TYR A 602 0.35 -11.38 25.20
C TYR A 602 1.51 -12.25 25.70
N SER A 603 1.28 -12.96 26.80
CA SER A 603 2.21 -14.02 27.22
C SER A 603 2.14 -15.24 26.31
N ASN A 604 3.15 -16.10 26.40
CA ASN A 604 3.07 -17.47 25.93
C ASN A 604 1.82 -18.20 26.49
N ILE A 605 1.26 -19.10 25.69
CA ILE A 605 0.09 -19.90 26.09
C ILE A 605 0.54 -21.05 27.00
N THR A 606 -0.13 -21.20 28.13
CA THR A 606 0.05 -22.36 29.02
C THR A 606 -1.15 -23.31 28.95
N GLU A 607 -0.87 -24.60 28.81
CA GLU A 607 -1.88 -25.66 28.78
C GLU A 607 -1.97 -26.40 30.12
N VAL A 608 -3.20 -26.67 30.58
CA VAL A 608 -3.47 -27.57 31.72
C VAL A 608 -4.40 -28.69 31.28
N VAL A 609 -3.96 -29.93 31.47
CA VAL A 609 -4.77 -31.13 31.25
C VAL A 609 -5.53 -31.49 32.53
N LEU A 610 -6.85 -31.54 32.45
CA LEU A 610 -7.71 -32.00 33.54
C LEU A 610 -7.76 -33.52 33.55
N THR A 611 -7.00 -34.14 34.46
CA THR A 611 -7.08 -35.59 34.70
C THR A 611 -8.04 -35.90 35.85
N PRO A 612 -9.15 -36.62 35.61
CA PRO A 612 -10.01 -37.08 36.69
C PRO A 612 -9.23 -37.95 37.69
N GLN A 613 -9.43 -37.74 38.98
CA GLN A 613 -8.72 -38.49 40.03
C GLN A 613 -9.41 -39.82 40.37
N LYS A 614 -10.69 -40.00 40.03
CA LYS A 614 -11.47 -41.22 40.31
C LYS A 614 -12.45 -41.55 39.18
N PHE A 615 -12.77 -42.83 39.05
CA PHE A 615 -13.91 -43.26 38.24
C PHE A 615 -15.20 -42.68 38.83
N ARG A 616 -16.04 -42.11 37.97
CA ARG A 616 -17.32 -41.53 38.41
C ARG A 616 -18.38 -41.69 37.34
N LEU A 617 -19.54 -42.21 37.72
CA LEU A 617 -20.75 -42.14 36.92
C LEU A 617 -21.60 -40.98 37.44
N PHE A 618 -21.91 -40.01 36.58
CA PHE A 618 -22.74 -38.88 36.96
C PHE A 618 -24.22 -39.22 36.82
N GLN A 619 -25.06 -38.47 37.54
CA GLN A 619 -26.50 -38.53 37.33
C GLN A 619 -26.81 -37.99 35.92
N ASN A 620 -27.60 -38.72 35.13
CA ASN A 620 -28.05 -38.31 33.82
C ASN A 620 -28.84 -36.99 33.90
N HIS A 621 -28.73 -36.16 32.86
CA HIS A 621 -29.44 -34.88 32.77
C HIS A 621 -30.06 -34.68 31.37
N PRO A 622 -31.36 -34.32 31.28
CA PRO A 622 -32.31 -34.14 32.38
C PRO A 622 -32.65 -35.47 33.11
N ASN A 623 -33.17 -35.40 34.33
CA ASN A 623 -33.76 -36.53 35.06
C ASN A 623 -34.81 -36.03 36.09
N PRO A 624 -36.13 -36.29 35.92
CA PRO A 624 -36.74 -37.09 34.86
C PRO A 624 -36.50 -36.55 33.45
N PHE A 625 -36.52 -37.42 32.43
CA PHE A 625 -36.26 -37.05 31.03
C PHE A 625 -37.37 -37.50 30.08
N ASN A 626 -37.43 -36.88 28.90
CA ASN A 626 -38.40 -37.20 27.83
C ASN A 626 -37.91 -36.72 26.44
N PRO A 627 -37.76 -37.60 25.44
CA PRO A 627 -37.40 -39.01 25.55
C PRO A 627 -35.88 -39.21 25.68
N THR A 628 -35.07 -38.14 25.57
CA THR A 628 -33.61 -38.21 25.55
C THR A 628 -32.95 -37.64 26.81
N THR A 629 -31.77 -38.18 27.15
CA THR A 629 -30.95 -37.69 28.27
C THR A 629 -29.46 -37.90 27.97
N LYS A 630 -28.59 -37.12 28.62
CA LYS A 630 -27.13 -37.30 28.56
C LYS A 630 -26.62 -37.99 29.82
N ILE A 631 -25.77 -38.99 29.63
CA ILE A 631 -25.07 -39.70 30.71
C ILE A 631 -23.58 -39.33 30.63
N ASN A 632 -23.08 -38.67 31.68
CA ASN A 632 -21.68 -38.31 31.77
C ASN A 632 -20.93 -39.30 32.68
N TYR A 633 -19.67 -39.58 32.39
CA TYR A 633 -18.79 -40.40 33.24
C TYR A 633 -17.32 -39.97 33.11
N ALA A 634 -16.52 -40.27 34.13
CA ALA A 634 -15.10 -39.94 34.21
C ALA A 634 -14.24 -41.19 34.41
N ILE A 635 -13.10 -41.23 33.73
CA ILE A 635 -12.07 -42.28 33.79
C ILE A 635 -10.78 -41.65 34.33
N PRO A 636 -10.23 -42.14 35.45
CA PRO A 636 -9.04 -41.55 36.06
C PRO A 636 -7.74 -42.03 35.41
N SER A 637 -6.68 -41.25 35.57
CA SER A 637 -5.32 -41.60 35.11
C SER A 637 -4.61 -42.63 36.01
N SER A 638 -5.11 -42.88 37.22
CA SER A 638 -4.39 -43.59 38.29
C SER A 638 -4.81 -45.04 38.54
N VAL A 639 -5.33 -45.76 37.54
CA VAL A 639 -5.73 -47.17 37.70
C VAL A 639 -4.91 -48.03 36.77
N ALA A 640 -4.41 -49.18 37.24
CA ALA A 640 -3.61 -50.14 36.47
C ALA A 640 -4.27 -50.42 35.10
N LEU A 641 -3.78 -49.70 34.08
CA LEU A 641 -4.20 -49.81 32.70
C LEU A 641 -3.64 -51.13 32.15
N SER A 642 -4.32 -51.69 31.15
CA SER A 642 -3.65 -52.62 30.24
C SER A 642 -2.36 -51.99 29.71
N GLU A 643 -1.39 -52.78 29.23
CA GLU A 643 -0.05 -52.31 28.77
C GLU A 643 -0.07 -51.12 27.76
N VAL A 644 -1.26 -50.75 27.26
CA VAL A 644 -1.51 -49.68 26.29
C VAL A 644 -2.19 -48.42 26.87
N GLY A 645 -2.38 -48.31 28.19
CA GLY A 645 -2.90 -47.07 28.80
C GLY A 645 -4.40 -46.82 28.60
N LEU A 646 -5.18 -47.85 28.23
CA LEU A 646 -6.63 -47.78 27.98
C LEU A 646 -7.41 -48.66 28.96
N SER A 647 -8.64 -48.25 29.30
CA SER A 647 -9.60 -49.01 30.10
C SER A 647 -10.82 -49.39 29.25
N HIS A 648 -11.21 -50.67 29.30
CA HIS A 648 -12.41 -51.14 28.62
C HIS A 648 -13.65 -50.70 29.40
N VAL A 649 -14.47 -49.84 28.81
CA VAL A 649 -15.68 -49.28 29.43
C VAL A 649 -16.92 -49.88 28.80
N LYS A 650 -17.80 -50.37 29.67
CA LYS A 650 -19.13 -50.87 29.31
C LYS A 650 -20.21 -50.10 30.05
N LEU A 651 -21.14 -49.47 29.33
CA LEU A 651 -22.29 -48.75 29.92
C LEU A 651 -23.59 -49.37 29.40
N THR A 652 -24.38 -49.91 30.33
CA THR A 652 -25.59 -50.68 30.02
C THR A 652 -26.80 -50.14 30.79
N ILE A 653 -27.95 -50.11 30.11
CA ILE A 653 -29.26 -49.75 30.66
C ILE A 653 -30.04 -51.01 31.00
N TYR A 654 -30.70 -51.03 32.15
CA TYR A 654 -31.51 -52.10 32.68
C TYR A 654 -32.90 -51.61 33.09
N ASP A 655 -33.90 -52.50 33.05
CA ASP A 655 -35.19 -52.27 33.70
C ASP A 655 -35.09 -52.47 35.24
N ILE A 656 -36.20 -52.22 35.95
CA ILE A 656 -36.24 -52.37 37.41
C ILE A 656 -36.11 -53.83 37.89
N LEU A 657 -36.34 -54.81 37.01
CA LEU A 657 -36.17 -56.24 37.29
C LEU A 657 -34.73 -56.70 37.04
N GLY A 658 -33.88 -55.84 36.45
CA GLY A 658 -32.49 -56.12 36.13
C GLY A 658 -32.27 -56.74 34.75
N ASN A 659 -33.28 -56.75 33.88
CA ASN A 659 -33.09 -57.18 32.48
C ASN A 659 -32.37 -56.08 31.70
N GLU A 660 -31.41 -56.45 30.85
CA GLU A 660 -30.71 -55.51 29.97
C GLU A 660 -31.65 -55.01 28.87
N ILE A 661 -31.72 -53.68 28.74
CA ILE A 661 -32.58 -52.97 27.79
C ILE A 661 -31.77 -52.38 26.63
N ALA A 662 -30.59 -51.84 26.92
CA ALA A 662 -29.72 -51.27 25.90
C ALA A 662 -28.24 -51.27 26.34
N LEU A 663 -27.34 -51.48 25.39
CA LEU A 663 -25.89 -51.31 25.58
C LEU A 663 -25.47 -50.02 24.86
N LEU A 664 -24.99 -49.04 25.61
CA LEU A 664 -24.65 -47.71 25.06
C LEU A 664 -23.17 -47.61 24.67
N ILE A 665 -22.29 -48.26 25.43
CA ILE A 665 -20.84 -48.22 25.21
C ILE A 665 -20.28 -49.61 25.51
N ASP A 666 -19.38 -50.10 24.65
CA ASP A 666 -18.60 -51.33 24.88
C ASP A 666 -17.26 -51.22 24.11
N GLU A 667 -16.34 -50.38 24.58
CA GLU A 667 -15.09 -50.05 23.86
C GLU A 667 -13.93 -49.67 24.80
N GLN A 668 -12.74 -49.45 24.25
CA GLN A 668 -11.57 -48.98 25.01
C GLN A 668 -11.56 -47.45 25.07
N LYS A 669 -11.34 -46.87 26.26
CA LYS A 669 -11.26 -45.42 26.49
C LYS A 669 -10.00 -45.03 27.25
N SER A 670 -9.42 -43.89 26.88
CA SER A 670 -8.31 -43.26 27.62
C SER A 670 -8.81 -42.58 28.91
N PRO A 671 -7.93 -42.16 29.82
CA PRO A 671 -8.33 -41.30 30.93
C PRO A 671 -8.95 -39.99 30.45
N GLY A 672 -10.10 -39.60 30.99
CA GLY A 672 -10.85 -38.44 30.53
C GLY A 672 -12.30 -38.39 31.02
N ASN A 673 -13.00 -37.31 30.67
CA ASN A 673 -14.44 -37.16 30.88
C ASN A 673 -15.17 -37.43 29.56
N TYR A 674 -16.28 -38.17 29.63
CA TYR A 674 -17.05 -38.61 28.47
C TYR A 674 -18.54 -38.36 28.68
N SER A 675 -19.26 -38.21 27.58
CA SER A 675 -20.71 -38.05 27.53
C SER A 675 -21.30 -38.97 26.46
N VAL A 676 -22.46 -39.57 26.74
CA VAL A 676 -23.22 -40.34 25.77
C VAL A 676 -24.71 -39.99 25.86
N ASP A 677 -25.33 -39.85 24.70
CA ASP A 677 -26.78 -39.63 24.58
C ASP A 677 -27.54 -40.96 24.67
N PHE A 678 -28.67 -40.94 25.39
CA PHE A 678 -29.60 -42.06 25.45
C PHE A 678 -30.99 -41.62 25.01
N ASP A 679 -31.52 -42.24 23.95
CA ASP A 679 -32.90 -42.07 23.50
C ASP A 679 -33.78 -43.25 23.96
N ALA A 680 -34.77 -42.93 24.80
CA ALA A 680 -35.74 -43.87 25.32
C ALA A 680 -37.12 -43.75 24.66
N SER A 681 -37.19 -43.19 23.45
CA SER A 681 -38.42 -43.00 22.67
C SER A 681 -39.25 -44.29 22.51
N MET A 682 -38.62 -45.46 22.50
CA MET A 682 -39.26 -46.77 22.38
C MET A 682 -39.62 -47.46 23.72
N LEU A 683 -39.28 -46.85 24.86
CA LEU A 683 -39.50 -47.41 26.20
C LEU A 683 -40.75 -46.84 26.88
N SER A 684 -41.36 -47.56 27.82
CA SER A 684 -42.49 -47.07 28.62
C SER A 684 -42.05 -46.12 29.73
N SER A 685 -42.87 -45.13 30.11
CA SER A 685 -42.59 -44.30 31.30
C SER A 685 -42.33 -45.18 32.53
N GLY A 686 -41.28 -44.87 33.28
CA GLY A 686 -40.86 -45.72 34.40
C GLY A 686 -39.44 -45.43 34.87
N MET A 687 -39.02 -46.21 35.87
CA MET A 687 -37.67 -46.14 36.42
C MET A 687 -36.76 -47.16 35.70
N TYR A 688 -35.62 -46.67 35.24
CA TYR A 688 -34.56 -47.47 34.62
C TYR A 688 -33.27 -47.32 35.43
N ILE A 689 -32.37 -48.27 35.25
CA ILE A 689 -31.08 -48.31 35.91
C ILE A 689 -30.01 -48.28 34.83
N TYR A 690 -28.95 -47.48 35.01
CA TYR A 690 -27.77 -47.54 34.15
C TYR A 690 -26.54 -47.83 34.98
N ARG A 691 -25.71 -48.73 34.47
CA ARG A 691 -24.50 -49.22 35.13
C ARG A 691 -23.32 -49.07 34.21
N ILE A 692 -22.26 -48.47 34.73
CA ILE A 692 -20.97 -48.45 34.07
C ILE A 692 -20.05 -49.48 34.72
N GLN A 693 -19.26 -50.16 33.89
CA GLN A 693 -18.18 -51.03 34.30
C GLN A 693 -16.91 -50.62 33.56
N ALA A 694 -15.81 -50.46 34.30
CA ALA A 694 -14.48 -50.17 33.74
C ALA A 694 -13.44 -50.97 34.52
N GLY A 695 -12.94 -52.06 33.92
CA GLY A 695 -12.14 -53.06 34.65
C GLY A 695 -12.89 -53.61 35.87
N GLY A 696 -12.33 -53.42 37.08
CA GLY A 696 -12.96 -53.80 38.35
C GLY A 696 -13.90 -52.75 38.96
N PHE A 697 -13.98 -51.55 38.40
CA PHE A 697 -14.90 -50.51 38.89
C PHE A 697 -16.30 -50.74 38.33
N ILE A 698 -17.32 -50.68 39.20
CA ILE A 698 -18.73 -50.74 38.82
C ILE A 698 -19.47 -49.65 39.61
N ASP A 699 -20.21 -48.79 38.92
CA ASP A 699 -21.15 -47.84 39.53
C ASP A 699 -22.51 -47.90 38.82
N THR A 700 -23.58 -47.62 39.55
CA THR A 700 -24.95 -47.78 39.09
C THR A 700 -25.81 -46.61 39.57
N LYS A 701 -26.59 -46.04 38.67
CA LYS A 701 -27.51 -44.93 38.92
C LYS A 701 -28.90 -45.24 38.39
N LYS A 702 -29.89 -44.52 38.88
CA LYS A 702 -31.30 -44.64 38.48
C LYS A 702 -31.70 -43.43 37.65
N MET A 703 -32.50 -43.63 36.62
CA MET A 703 -33.11 -42.57 35.82
C MET A 703 -34.62 -42.79 35.70
N ILE A 704 -35.38 -41.71 35.53
CA ILE A 704 -36.84 -41.73 35.43
C ILE A 704 -37.21 -41.20 34.05
N LEU A 705 -37.81 -42.05 33.22
CA LEU A 705 -38.43 -41.65 31.96
C LEU A 705 -39.88 -41.23 32.24
N LEU A 706 -40.23 -40.01 31.85
CA LEU A 706 -41.59 -39.48 31.99
C LEU A 706 -42.10 -39.04 30.62
N LYS A 707 -42.80 -39.93 29.91
CA LYS A 707 -43.51 -39.58 28.67
C LYS A 707 -44.77 -38.76 28.93
#